data_AF-A0A7T3RBC5-F1
#
_entry.id   AF-A0A7T3RBC5-F1
#
_cell.length_a   1.000
_cell.length_b   1.000
_cell.length_c   1.000
_cell.angle_alpha   90.00
_cell.angle_beta   90.00
_cell.angle_gamma   90.00
#
_symmetry.space_group_name_H-M   'P 1'
#
loop_
_entity.id
_entity.type
_entity.pdbx_description
1 polymer ?
#
loop_
_entity_poly.entity_id
_entity_poly.type
_entity_poly.pdbx_seq_one_letter_code
_entity_poly.pdbx_strand_id
1 'polypeptide(L)'
;MSFANILYSVILYPLVQVIEIAFKLFDKAFSNTGIAVIGVSLTVTLLCLPLYIVAERWQETERKIQLKLKPGIKRIKEAFTGDEQYMILSTFYAQNHYHPMMALRSSFGLLIQIPFFMAAYSCLSSLPALQGMPFLFIKDMGKPDAVFSIGSFNINILPIAMTVINCIAGAIYSKGHEPREKVQIYGMALLFLVILYNSPAGLVLYWTMNNVFSLVKNVFYKLKNPLKILYILMCSAIVFVSVFIMFIYDGGASLKKRLLVTMALLALIPLPIYIKFINFIYNRFMTPIAQNSALRIKTFIFTAAALCILFGLAVPSAIISSSVQEFSNIDSYTNPAAFLQTSFWQSFGVFIFWSLCIFFLFGKRIQTILCAVYSVLLYCGIADAYIFVGDYGSMDATLTFIEGLVSPSKMFILANLAVLAVLSVAAVFVMTLKKKKLCSSIACVSVIALSVLTCINVFKINSDYADFKRISESGQSGETFGTKFNLSKEKQNVIILMLDRAESSYFNDICKDLPQIASAMEGFVFYPNTVSFNGHTLMGSPPLYGGYEYTPAAINERSEVTLKDKHNEALLTLPRIFTEQADFTATLSDTSWGNYSYVSDMSFTKKYDKINGIKLLGRYTGDFKKNCPELESTASLSKSIERNLIWVSIFKAVPAALRPVVYYKGSWWASETAADFDEVLNWYSELYYLPKITGFDSPTGTLSVITNEVTHSNEDLSFLNLVDKSRLSYKEEAYYINCAALSSVCDTLSYLKENGVYDNTRIIIVADHGVGYGSTTNKYYTKKTQVAGYAMDHLNPLLLVKDFNSREHLKTDSTFMTNADVPSIALEGIADNAVNPFTGKPVNRQVSAEEKKKGVLVTVDNIFMPHHSSSKNTFTVSKDSWFRVKENIFDSDNWTQEQAKE
;
A
#
# COMPACT_ATOMS: atom_id res chain seq x y z
N MET A 1 0.79 2.97 20.80
CA MET A 1 -0.59 3.28 20.38
C MET A 1 -1.34 4.03 21.48
N SER A 2 -2.11 5.08 21.18
CA SER A 2 -2.90 5.83 22.18
C SER A 2 -4.21 5.11 22.55
N PHE A 3 -4.82 5.45 23.70
CA PHE A 3 -6.13 4.89 24.09
C PHE A 3 -7.23 5.21 23.07
N ALA A 4 -7.22 6.42 22.49
CA ALA A 4 -8.17 6.81 21.45
C ALA A 4 -8.04 5.94 20.19
N ASN A 5 -6.81 5.60 19.78
CA ASN A 5 -6.58 4.75 18.61
C ASN A 5 -7.05 3.30 18.86
N ILE A 6 -6.90 2.79 20.09
CA ILE A 6 -7.45 1.49 20.48
C ILE A 6 -8.97 1.52 20.39
N LEU A 7 -9.62 2.55 20.94
CA LEU A 7 -11.07 2.69 20.88
C LEU A 7 -11.58 2.77 19.43
N TYR A 8 -10.89 3.54 18.59
CA TYR A 8 -11.16 3.60 17.15
C TYR A 8 -11.04 2.21 16.51
N SER A 9 -9.94 1.50 16.73
CA SER A 9 -9.67 0.19 16.12
C SER A 9 -10.66 -0.89 16.54
N VAL A 10 -11.12 -0.86 17.80
CA VAL A 10 -12.05 -1.85 18.34
C VAL A 10 -13.50 -1.56 17.93
N ILE A 11 -13.93 -0.30 18.02
CA ILE A 11 -15.34 0.08 17.85
C ILE A 11 -15.64 0.58 16.44
N LEU A 12 -14.85 1.55 15.96
CA LEU A 12 -15.16 2.28 14.72
C LEU A 12 -14.61 1.61 13.48
N TYR A 13 -13.37 1.12 13.50
CA TYR A 13 -12.72 0.53 12.33
C TYR A 13 -13.54 -0.58 11.66
N PRO A 14 -14.11 -1.57 12.38
CA PRO A 14 -14.96 -2.60 11.74
C PRO A 14 -16.17 -2.02 11.01
N LEU A 15 -16.76 -0.95 11.56
CA LEU A 15 -17.90 -0.26 10.95
C LEU A 15 -17.46 0.59 9.74
N VAL A 16 -16.32 1.26 9.84
CA VAL A 16 -15.71 2.01 8.73
C VAL A 16 -15.44 1.07 7.56
N GLN A 17 -14.85 -0.10 7.80
CA GLN A 17 -14.58 -1.08 6.74
C GLN A 17 -15.86 -1.55 6.03
N VAL A 18 -16.93 -1.82 6.78
CA VAL A 18 -18.24 -2.15 6.19
C VAL A 18 -18.76 -1.02 5.30
N ILE A 19 -18.59 0.23 5.72
CA ILE A 19 -19.01 1.42 4.97
C ILE A 19 -18.16 1.58 3.70
N GLU A 20 -16.83 1.44 3.78
CA GLU A 20 -15.93 1.53 2.63
C GLU A 20 -16.21 0.46 1.57
N ILE A 21 -16.40 -0.79 2.01
CA ILE A 21 -16.75 -1.91 1.12
C ILE A 21 -18.08 -1.59 0.42
N ALA A 22 -19.09 -1.13 1.17
CA ALA A 22 -20.37 -0.77 0.59
C ALA A 22 -20.21 0.37 -0.43
N PHE A 23 -19.52 1.45 -0.06
CA PHE A 23 -19.29 2.59 -0.94
C PHE A 23 -18.63 2.15 -2.24
N LYS A 24 -17.49 1.42 -2.17
CA LYS A 24 -16.80 0.90 -3.36
C LYS A 24 -17.65 -0.04 -4.18
N LEU A 25 -18.46 -0.88 -3.55
CA LEU A 25 -19.33 -1.81 -4.26
C LEU A 25 -20.37 -1.05 -5.10
N PHE A 26 -21.07 -0.09 -4.50
CA PHE A 26 -22.08 0.69 -5.20
C PHE A 26 -21.47 1.67 -6.21
N ASP A 27 -20.36 2.31 -5.87
CA ASP A 27 -19.64 3.21 -6.79
C ASP A 27 -19.19 2.47 -8.05
N LYS A 28 -18.60 1.27 -7.91
CA LYS A 28 -18.25 0.41 -9.04
C LYS A 28 -19.47 -0.09 -9.81
N ALA A 29 -20.57 -0.38 -9.13
CA ALA A 29 -21.77 -0.93 -9.76
C ALA A 29 -22.53 0.11 -10.59
N PHE A 30 -22.61 1.35 -10.12
CA PHE A 30 -23.43 2.40 -10.73
C PHE A 30 -22.63 3.53 -11.38
N SER A 31 -21.30 3.58 -11.19
CA SER A 31 -20.42 4.66 -11.64
C SER A 31 -20.96 6.05 -11.28
N ASN A 32 -21.60 6.12 -10.11
CA ASN A 32 -22.27 7.32 -9.63
C ASN A 32 -22.07 7.42 -8.12
N THR A 33 -21.24 8.37 -7.72
CA THR A 33 -20.81 8.57 -6.34
C THR A 33 -21.99 8.93 -5.42
N GLY A 34 -22.98 9.68 -5.91
CA GLY A 34 -24.19 9.98 -5.15
C GLY A 34 -25.05 8.74 -4.88
N ILE A 35 -25.24 7.88 -5.87
CA ILE A 35 -25.90 6.57 -5.69
C ILE A 35 -25.08 5.69 -4.75
N ALA A 36 -23.75 5.76 -4.80
CA ALA A 36 -22.88 5.04 -3.87
C ALA A 36 -23.14 5.41 -2.41
N VAL A 37 -23.25 6.72 -2.13
CA VAL A 37 -23.63 7.23 -0.80
C VAL A 37 -25.02 6.73 -0.38
N ILE A 38 -26.01 6.73 -1.27
CA ILE A 38 -27.34 6.16 -0.98
C ILE A 38 -27.25 4.66 -0.67
N GLY A 39 -26.41 3.94 -1.41
CA GLY A 39 -26.13 2.52 -1.21
C GLY A 39 -25.49 2.23 0.16
N VAL A 40 -24.58 3.08 0.62
CA VAL A 40 -24.03 3.02 1.99
C VAL A 40 -25.14 3.16 3.02
N SER A 41 -26.04 4.15 2.88
CA SER A 41 -27.19 4.32 3.78
C SER A 41 -28.08 3.08 3.82
N LEU A 42 -28.34 2.48 2.66
CA LEU A 42 -29.12 1.25 2.56
C LEU A 42 -28.44 0.10 3.30
N THR A 43 -27.14 -0.11 3.08
CA THR A 43 -26.35 -1.16 3.73
C THR A 43 -26.35 -1.02 5.25
N VAL A 44 -26.04 0.18 5.76
CA VAL A 44 -26.03 0.43 7.21
C VAL A 44 -27.42 0.20 7.80
N THR A 45 -28.48 0.67 7.14
CA THR A 45 -29.85 0.47 7.60
C THR A 45 -30.22 -1.02 7.67
N LEU A 46 -29.83 -1.82 6.67
CA LEU A 46 -30.09 -3.25 6.63
C LEU A 46 -29.31 -4.02 7.72
N LEU A 47 -28.04 -3.68 7.94
CA LEU A 47 -27.21 -4.32 8.98
C LEU A 47 -27.67 -3.96 10.39
N CYS A 48 -28.15 -2.73 10.59
CA CYS A 48 -28.71 -2.28 11.87
C CYS A 48 -30.14 -2.78 12.10
N LEU A 49 -30.83 -3.31 11.09
CA LEU A 49 -32.23 -3.72 11.21
C LEU A 49 -32.48 -4.70 12.37
N PRO A 50 -31.70 -5.78 12.56
CA PRO A 50 -31.88 -6.70 13.68
C PRO A 50 -31.67 -6.02 15.04
N LEU A 51 -30.68 -5.11 15.12
CA LEU A 51 -30.40 -4.31 16.32
C LEU A 51 -31.58 -3.40 16.65
N TYR A 52 -32.16 -2.73 15.64
CA TYR A 52 -33.34 -1.88 15.81
C TYR A 52 -34.55 -2.67 16.31
N ILE A 53 -34.81 -3.87 15.77
CA ILE A 53 -35.91 -4.73 16.23
C ILE A 53 -35.72 -5.11 17.70
N VAL A 54 -34.51 -5.45 18.13
CA VAL A 54 -34.23 -5.78 19.53
C VAL A 54 -34.38 -4.55 20.42
N ALA A 55 -33.85 -3.40 19.99
CA ALA A 55 -34.01 -2.14 20.71
C ALA A 55 -35.48 -1.74 20.88
N GLU A 56 -36.28 -1.83 19.81
CA GLU A 56 -37.73 -1.56 19.84
C GLU A 56 -38.46 -2.49 20.81
N ARG A 57 -38.14 -3.79 20.83
CA ARG A 57 -38.72 -4.74 21.79
C ARG A 57 -38.37 -4.40 23.24
N TRP A 58 -37.13 -3.98 23.50
CA TRP A 58 -36.70 -3.57 24.83
C TRP A 58 -37.39 -2.27 25.25
N GLN A 59 -37.50 -1.30 24.35
CA GLN A 59 -38.25 -0.06 24.56
C GLN A 59 -39.74 -0.34 24.85
N GLU A 60 -40.39 -1.23 24.09
CA GLU A 60 -41.80 -1.56 24.32
C GLU A 60 -42.02 -2.28 25.66
N THR A 61 -41.11 -3.18 26.03
CA THR A 61 -41.13 -3.86 27.33
C THR A 61 -41.00 -2.87 28.47
N GLU A 62 -40.03 -1.96 28.37
CA GLU A 62 -39.80 -0.89 29.33
C GLU A 62 -41.02 0.02 29.45
N ARG A 63 -41.62 0.43 28.33
CA ARG A 63 -42.83 1.25 28.31
C ARG A 63 -44.00 0.57 29.01
N LYS A 64 -44.21 -0.73 28.78
CA LYS A 64 -45.27 -1.51 29.46
C LYS A 64 -45.06 -1.53 30.99
N ILE A 65 -43.82 -1.68 31.43
CA ILE A 65 -43.47 -1.64 32.85
C ILE A 65 -43.72 -0.24 33.43
N GLN A 66 -43.25 0.82 32.76
CA GLN A 66 -43.44 2.19 33.22
C GLN A 66 -44.92 2.59 33.29
N LEU A 67 -45.72 2.22 32.28
CA LEU A 67 -47.17 2.45 32.28
C LEU A 67 -47.86 1.77 33.47
N LYS A 68 -47.43 0.55 33.84
CA LYS A 68 -47.95 -0.17 35.00
C LYS A 68 -47.58 0.52 36.32
N LEU A 69 -46.38 1.09 36.42
CA LEU A 69 -45.88 1.75 37.63
C LEU A 69 -46.37 3.20 37.79
N LYS A 70 -46.70 3.89 36.68
CA LYS A 70 -47.05 5.32 36.63
C LYS A 70 -48.08 5.75 37.70
N PRO A 71 -49.21 5.04 37.92
CA PRO A 71 -50.20 5.44 38.93
C PRO A 71 -49.68 5.34 40.36
N GLY A 72 -48.85 4.35 40.67
CA GLY A 72 -48.24 4.19 41.99
C GLY A 72 -47.22 5.28 42.28
N ILE A 73 -46.35 5.55 41.30
CA ILE A 73 -45.36 6.65 41.38
C ILE A 73 -46.06 7.99 41.60
N LYS A 74 -47.16 8.26 40.88
CA LYS A 74 -47.92 9.50 41.02
C LYS A 74 -48.48 9.66 42.44
N ARG A 75 -49.14 8.63 42.98
CA ARG A 75 -49.67 8.66 44.36
C ARG A 75 -48.60 8.89 45.41
N ILE A 76 -47.43 8.25 45.28
CA ILE A 76 -46.32 8.42 46.22
C ILE A 76 -45.78 9.86 46.18
N LYS A 77 -45.64 10.43 44.98
CA LYS A 77 -45.16 11.81 44.79
C LYS A 77 -46.15 12.87 45.28
N GLU A 78 -47.45 12.57 45.27
CA GLU A 78 -48.50 13.46 45.76
C GLU A 78 -48.65 13.37 47.30
N ALA A 79 -48.36 12.20 47.88
CA ALA A 79 -48.54 11.96 49.32
C ALA A 79 -47.30 12.23 50.17
N PHE A 80 -46.09 12.15 49.61
CA PHE A 80 -44.83 12.25 50.34
C PHE A 80 -43.85 13.20 49.66
N THR A 81 -43.00 13.87 50.43
CA THR A 81 -41.97 14.80 49.94
C THR A 81 -40.60 14.54 50.59
N GLY A 82 -39.51 14.99 49.96
CA GLY A 82 -38.15 14.89 50.54
C GLY A 82 -37.64 13.44 50.64
N ASP A 83 -36.93 13.14 51.74
CA ASP A 83 -36.30 11.83 51.96
C ASP A 83 -37.31 10.67 52.09
N GLU A 84 -38.48 10.96 52.65
CA GLU A 84 -39.56 9.99 52.80
C GLU A 84 -40.11 9.54 51.44
N GLN A 85 -40.29 10.48 50.51
CA GLN A 85 -40.65 10.18 49.13
C GLN A 85 -39.61 9.29 48.46
N TYR A 86 -38.32 9.55 48.68
CA TYR A 86 -37.23 8.75 48.09
C TYR A 86 -37.24 7.32 48.62
N MET A 87 -37.36 7.13 49.94
CA MET A 87 -37.38 5.81 50.57
C MET A 87 -38.58 4.99 50.12
N ILE A 88 -39.78 5.59 50.11
CA ILE A 88 -41.02 4.91 49.69
C ILE A 88 -40.98 4.58 48.19
N LEU A 89 -40.46 5.50 47.36
CA LEU A 89 -40.33 5.28 45.92
C LEU A 89 -39.30 4.17 45.61
N SER A 90 -38.18 4.14 46.33
CA SER A 90 -37.17 3.07 46.21
C SER A 90 -37.74 1.71 46.61
N THR A 91 -38.49 1.66 47.70
CA THR A 91 -39.17 0.44 48.17
C THR A 91 -40.23 -0.04 47.16
N PHE A 92 -41.01 0.89 46.61
CA PHE A 92 -42.00 0.60 45.57
C PHE A 92 -41.36 0.03 44.30
N TYR A 93 -40.21 0.56 43.89
CA TYR A 93 -39.44 0.02 42.76
C TYR A 93 -38.90 -1.38 43.06
N ALA A 94 -38.33 -1.60 44.24
CA ALA A 94 -37.82 -2.91 44.66
C ALA A 94 -38.91 -3.98 44.69
N GLN A 95 -40.10 -3.66 45.22
CA GLN A 95 -41.27 -4.56 45.25
C GLN A 95 -41.76 -4.95 43.85
N ASN A 96 -41.56 -4.08 42.85
CA ASN A 96 -41.93 -4.35 41.47
C ASN A 96 -40.77 -4.91 40.63
N HIS A 97 -39.66 -5.33 41.26
CA HIS A 97 -38.44 -5.80 40.61
C HIS A 97 -37.93 -4.84 39.52
N TYR A 98 -38.13 -3.54 39.73
CA TYR A 98 -37.75 -2.49 38.81
C TYR A 98 -36.57 -1.71 39.36
N HIS A 99 -35.56 -1.46 38.54
CA HIS A 99 -34.44 -0.59 38.89
C HIS A 99 -34.51 0.66 38.01
N PRO A 100 -34.37 1.89 38.54
CA PRO A 100 -34.41 3.12 37.73
C PRO A 100 -33.45 3.15 36.53
N MET A 101 -32.30 2.46 36.61
CA MET A 101 -31.34 2.31 35.51
C MET A 101 -31.91 1.52 34.31
N MET A 102 -32.98 0.72 34.51
CA MET A 102 -33.69 0.07 33.41
C MET A 102 -34.38 1.09 32.49
N ALA A 103 -34.68 2.29 32.98
CA ALA A 103 -35.16 3.39 32.14
C ALA A 103 -34.14 3.78 31.06
N LEU A 104 -32.83 3.54 31.26
CA LEU A 104 -31.81 3.78 30.24
C LEU A 104 -31.96 2.85 29.03
N ARG A 105 -32.70 1.73 29.15
CA ARG A 105 -33.06 0.89 28.00
C ARG A 105 -33.91 1.65 26.98
N SER A 106 -34.64 2.68 27.41
CA SER A 106 -35.37 3.56 26.49
C SER A 106 -34.45 4.32 25.53
N SER A 107 -33.23 4.65 25.97
CA SER A 107 -32.18 5.33 25.18
C SER A 107 -31.30 4.38 24.38
N PHE A 108 -31.46 3.06 24.50
CA PHE A 108 -30.61 2.06 23.85
C PHE A 108 -30.64 2.16 22.32
N GLY A 109 -31.80 2.52 21.74
CA GLY A 109 -31.92 2.76 20.29
C GLY A 109 -31.02 3.88 19.78
N LEU A 110 -30.83 4.95 20.59
CA LEU A 110 -29.93 6.06 20.26
C LEU A 110 -28.46 5.62 20.38
N LEU A 111 -28.12 4.91 21.45
CA LEU A 111 -26.75 4.45 21.71
C LEU A 111 -26.22 3.54 20.59
N ILE A 112 -27.08 2.73 19.98
CA ILE A 112 -26.71 1.90 18.82
C ILE A 112 -26.32 2.76 17.62
N GLN A 113 -26.93 3.93 17.41
CA GLN A 113 -26.67 4.74 16.21
C GLN A 113 -25.35 5.51 16.26
N ILE A 114 -24.87 5.88 17.45
CA ILE A 114 -23.68 6.73 17.62
C ILE A 114 -22.43 6.11 16.97
N PRO A 115 -22.06 4.83 17.19
CA PRO A 115 -20.90 4.22 16.53
C PRO A 115 -20.99 4.22 15.00
N PHE A 116 -22.17 3.95 14.44
CA PHE A 116 -22.36 3.94 12.98
C PHE A 116 -22.32 5.34 12.39
N PHE A 117 -22.83 6.34 13.11
CA PHE A 117 -22.69 7.75 12.73
C PHE A 117 -21.23 8.17 12.75
N MET A 118 -20.49 7.89 13.83
CA MET A 118 -19.06 8.22 13.95
C MET A 118 -18.23 7.53 12.85
N ALA A 119 -18.53 6.28 12.52
CA ALA A 119 -17.87 5.57 11.43
C ALA A 119 -18.16 6.20 10.06
N ALA A 120 -19.43 6.53 9.77
CA ALA A 120 -19.80 7.20 8.54
C ALA A 120 -19.22 8.62 8.44
N TYR A 121 -19.19 9.36 9.55
CA TYR A 121 -18.54 10.66 9.64
C TYR A 121 -17.05 10.53 9.31
N SER A 122 -16.35 9.59 9.97
CA SER A 122 -14.92 9.34 9.72
C SER A 122 -14.61 8.95 8.28
N CYS A 123 -15.50 8.23 7.60
CA CYS A 123 -15.28 7.76 6.24
C CYS A 123 -15.69 8.79 5.17
N LEU A 124 -16.87 9.40 5.30
CA LEU A 124 -17.44 10.26 4.25
C LEU A 124 -17.04 11.73 4.38
N SER A 125 -16.57 12.20 5.53
CA SER A 125 -16.23 13.62 5.70
C SER A 125 -14.96 14.05 4.95
N SER A 126 -13.99 13.14 4.80
CA SER A 126 -12.71 13.40 4.14
C SER A 126 -12.51 12.61 2.86
N LEU A 127 -13.56 11.94 2.36
CA LEU A 127 -13.45 11.02 1.23
C LEU A 127 -13.06 11.76 -0.06
N PRO A 128 -11.86 11.50 -0.64
CA PRO A 128 -11.44 12.20 -1.85
C PRO A 128 -12.40 11.99 -3.03
N ALA A 129 -13.02 10.80 -3.11
CA ALA A 129 -13.99 10.46 -4.15
C ALA A 129 -15.25 11.34 -4.17
N LEU A 130 -15.55 12.09 -3.09
CA LEU A 130 -16.69 13.01 -3.04
C LEU A 130 -16.32 14.42 -3.50
N GLN A 131 -15.04 14.78 -3.51
CA GLN A 131 -14.60 16.15 -3.77
C GLN A 131 -14.87 16.53 -5.23
N GLY A 132 -15.57 17.64 -5.45
CA GLY A 132 -15.90 18.15 -6.78
C GLY A 132 -16.97 17.36 -7.53
N MET A 133 -17.55 16.31 -6.92
CA MET A 133 -18.56 15.48 -7.57
C MET A 133 -19.97 16.06 -7.38
N PRO A 134 -20.73 16.36 -8.46
CA PRO A 134 -22.10 16.84 -8.36
C PRO A 134 -23.12 15.69 -8.24
N PHE A 135 -24.24 15.93 -7.54
CA PHE A 135 -25.35 14.98 -7.47
C PHE A 135 -26.71 15.67 -7.23
N LEU A 136 -27.68 15.45 -8.12
CA LEU A 136 -28.99 16.13 -8.09
C LEU A 136 -28.81 17.66 -8.03
N PHE A 137 -29.27 18.32 -6.95
CA PHE A 137 -29.11 19.76 -6.73
C PHE A 137 -27.81 20.13 -6.00
N ILE A 138 -27.02 19.14 -5.57
CA ILE A 138 -25.74 19.32 -4.87
C ILE A 138 -24.66 19.56 -5.92
N LYS A 139 -23.94 20.69 -5.80
CA LYS A 139 -22.85 21.06 -6.73
C LYS A 139 -21.54 20.34 -6.42
N ASP A 140 -21.23 20.13 -5.14
CA ASP A 140 -20.01 19.49 -4.68
C ASP A 140 -20.33 18.66 -3.42
N MET A 141 -20.23 17.34 -3.51
CA MET A 141 -20.51 16.44 -2.38
C MET A 141 -19.45 16.49 -1.27
N GLY A 142 -18.25 16.97 -1.57
CA GLY A 142 -17.15 17.13 -0.60
C GLY A 142 -17.22 18.42 0.22
N LYS A 143 -18.14 19.34 -0.13
CA LYS A 143 -18.32 20.63 0.56
C LYS A 143 -19.75 20.78 1.10
N PRO A 144 -20.02 21.74 2.00
CA PRO A 144 -21.39 22.11 2.35
C PRO A 144 -22.19 22.49 1.08
N ASP A 145 -23.48 22.15 1.01
CA ASP A 145 -24.25 22.26 -0.25
C ASP A 145 -24.36 23.71 -0.78
N ALA A 146 -24.39 24.69 0.14
CA ALA A 146 -24.49 26.13 -0.10
C ALA A 146 -25.29 26.51 -1.36
N VAL A 147 -26.54 25.99 -1.51
CA VAL A 147 -27.36 26.21 -2.72
C VAL A 147 -27.52 27.70 -3.04
N PHE A 148 -27.72 28.55 -2.03
CA PHE A 148 -27.82 30.00 -2.18
C PHE A 148 -27.24 30.75 -0.98
N SER A 149 -26.71 31.95 -1.23
CA SER A 149 -26.11 32.83 -0.22
C SER A 149 -26.97 34.07 -0.01
N ILE A 150 -27.22 34.45 1.24
CA ILE A 150 -27.82 35.74 1.59
C ILE A 150 -26.74 36.55 2.29
N GLY A 151 -26.15 37.53 1.58
CA GLY A 151 -24.98 38.26 2.07
C GLY A 151 -23.76 37.34 2.23
N SER A 152 -23.14 37.34 3.41
CA SER A 152 -22.01 36.45 3.76
C SER A 152 -22.43 35.08 4.32
N PHE A 153 -23.74 34.82 4.46
CA PHE A 153 -24.23 33.58 5.05
C PHE A 153 -24.70 32.60 3.98
N ASN A 154 -24.07 31.43 3.92
CA ASN A 154 -24.45 30.34 3.03
C ASN A 154 -25.55 29.51 3.68
N ILE A 155 -26.66 29.30 2.96
CA ILE A 155 -27.78 28.49 3.45
C ILE A 155 -27.68 27.09 2.87
N ASN A 156 -27.54 26.10 3.75
CA ASN A 156 -27.48 24.68 3.39
C ASN A 156 -28.88 24.07 3.45
N ILE A 157 -29.46 23.71 2.30
CA ILE A 157 -30.84 23.20 2.23
C ILE A 157 -30.92 21.75 2.70
N LEU A 158 -29.93 20.93 2.37
CA LEU A 158 -29.96 19.50 2.66
C LEU A 158 -30.07 19.16 4.16
N PRO A 159 -29.32 19.81 5.10
CA PRO A 159 -29.54 19.62 6.53
C PRO A 159 -30.94 20.03 7.01
N ILE A 160 -31.53 21.07 6.41
CA ILE A 160 -32.89 21.52 6.75
C ILE A 160 -33.91 20.45 6.30
N ALA A 161 -33.79 19.97 5.06
CA ALA A 161 -34.65 18.90 4.53
C ALA A 161 -34.54 17.61 5.37
N MET A 162 -33.32 17.22 5.74
CA MET A 162 -33.03 16.12 6.65
C MET A 162 -33.78 16.27 7.99
N THR A 163 -33.74 17.46 8.60
CA THR A 163 -34.42 17.74 9.87
C THR A 163 -35.94 17.70 9.72
N VAL A 164 -36.50 18.21 8.62
CA VAL A 164 -37.94 18.10 8.32
C VAL A 164 -38.37 16.64 8.23
N ILE A 165 -37.60 15.79 7.53
CA ILE A 165 -37.84 14.35 7.43
C ILE A 165 -37.82 13.70 8.83
N ASN A 166 -36.85 14.05 9.67
CA ASN A 166 -36.77 13.57 11.05
C ASN A 166 -37.96 14.00 11.90
N CYS A 167 -38.43 15.24 11.75
CA CYS A 167 -39.63 15.72 12.44
C CYS A 167 -40.88 14.97 11.99
N ILE A 168 -41.05 14.70 10.69
CA ILE A 168 -42.16 13.91 10.16
C ILE A 168 -42.12 12.47 10.70
N ALA A 169 -40.95 11.84 10.64
CA ALA A 169 -40.75 10.50 11.19
C ALA A 169 -41.03 10.45 12.69
N GLY A 170 -40.56 11.46 13.43
CA GLY A 170 -40.82 11.65 14.84
C GLY A 170 -42.31 11.81 15.17
N ALA A 171 -43.05 12.57 14.37
CA ALA A 171 -44.49 12.75 14.53
C ALA A 171 -45.27 11.44 14.31
N ILE A 172 -44.88 10.64 13.31
CA ILE A 172 -45.51 9.33 13.02
C ILE A 172 -45.18 8.29 14.10
N TYR A 173 -43.95 8.29 14.60
CA TYR A 173 -43.47 7.35 15.62
C TYR A 173 -44.04 7.69 17.01
N SER A 174 -44.02 8.96 17.40
CA SER A 174 -44.44 9.42 18.73
C SER A 174 -45.96 9.58 18.91
N LYS A 175 -46.76 9.06 17.97
CA LYS A 175 -48.22 9.11 18.05
C LYS A 175 -48.70 8.28 19.24
N GLY A 176 -49.21 8.97 20.27
CA GLY A 176 -49.63 8.37 21.54
C GLY A 176 -48.55 8.29 22.62
N HIS A 177 -47.39 8.91 22.40
CA HIS A 177 -46.29 9.01 23.39
C HIS A 177 -46.46 10.21 24.32
N GLU A 178 -45.84 10.16 25.50
CA GLU A 178 -45.86 11.26 26.48
C GLU A 178 -45.11 12.50 25.95
N PRO A 179 -45.47 13.72 26.40
CA PRO A 179 -44.83 14.96 25.93
C PRO A 179 -43.29 14.95 26.08
N ARG A 180 -42.77 14.36 27.16
CA ARG A 180 -41.33 14.27 27.43
C ARG A 180 -40.58 13.47 26.35
N GLU A 181 -41.18 12.39 25.86
CA GLU A 181 -40.60 11.56 24.80
C GLU A 181 -40.60 12.28 23.45
N LYS A 182 -41.65 13.09 23.18
CA LYS A 182 -41.72 13.93 21.98
C LYS A 182 -40.62 15.00 21.97
N VAL A 183 -40.40 15.68 23.10
CA VAL A 183 -39.34 16.68 23.25
C VAL A 183 -37.96 16.06 23.00
N GLN A 184 -37.71 14.84 23.49
CA GLN A 184 -36.46 14.14 23.24
C GLN A 184 -36.23 13.85 21.75
N ILE A 185 -37.26 13.42 21.02
CA ILE A 185 -37.18 13.13 19.58
C ILE A 185 -36.87 14.39 18.77
N TYR A 186 -37.62 15.48 19.00
CA TYR A 186 -37.40 16.74 18.28
C TYR A 186 -36.09 17.43 18.69
N GLY A 187 -35.70 17.34 19.97
CA GLY A 187 -34.42 17.83 20.45
C GLY A 187 -33.24 17.12 19.78
N MET A 188 -33.34 15.81 19.54
CA MET A 188 -32.34 15.06 18.79
C MET A 188 -32.25 15.50 17.32
N ALA A 189 -33.39 15.74 16.67
CA ALA A 189 -33.42 16.26 15.31
C ALA A 189 -32.74 17.64 15.19
N LEU A 190 -32.93 18.50 16.20
CA LEU A 190 -32.26 19.80 16.28
C LEU A 190 -30.75 19.65 16.54
N LEU A 191 -30.34 18.73 17.41
CA LEU A 191 -28.92 18.46 17.66
C LEU A 191 -28.19 18.05 16.37
N PHE A 192 -28.77 17.11 15.61
CA PHE A 192 -28.19 16.68 14.33
C PHE A 192 -28.19 17.80 13.28
N LEU A 193 -29.18 18.70 13.29
CA LEU A 193 -29.14 19.89 12.43
C LEU A 193 -27.89 20.72 12.72
N VAL A 194 -27.63 21.04 13.99
CA VAL A 194 -26.48 21.87 14.39
C VAL A 194 -25.15 21.19 14.04
N ILE A 195 -25.03 19.90 14.35
CA ILE A 195 -23.80 19.13 14.10
C ILE A 195 -23.52 19.00 12.59
N LEU A 196 -24.55 18.74 11.77
CA LEU A 196 -24.40 18.47 10.34
C LEU A 196 -24.56 19.70 9.45
N TYR A 197 -24.88 20.87 9.99
CA TYR A 197 -25.18 22.06 9.18
C TYR A 197 -24.02 22.43 8.24
N ASN A 198 -22.78 22.38 8.74
CA ASN A 198 -21.56 22.72 7.99
C ASN A 198 -20.78 21.48 7.52
N SER A 199 -21.38 20.30 7.59
CA SER A 199 -20.74 19.07 7.13
C SER A 199 -20.79 18.94 5.60
N PRO A 200 -19.87 18.16 4.98
CA PRO A 200 -19.92 17.85 3.55
C PRO A 200 -21.28 17.29 3.12
N ALA A 201 -21.80 17.74 1.98
CA ALA A 201 -23.14 17.39 1.51
C ALA A 201 -23.30 15.87 1.29
N GLY A 202 -22.24 15.14 0.95
CA GLY A 202 -22.25 13.68 0.84
C GLY A 202 -22.54 12.98 2.19
N LEU A 203 -21.97 13.45 3.29
CA LEU A 203 -22.26 12.93 4.63
C LEU A 203 -23.72 13.24 5.04
N VAL A 204 -24.19 14.45 4.74
CA VAL A 204 -25.58 14.85 5.04
C VAL A 204 -26.57 14.05 4.19
N LEU A 205 -26.25 13.78 2.92
CA LEU A 205 -27.04 12.92 2.03
C LEU A 205 -27.17 11.51 2.60
N TYR A 206 -26.05 10.94 3.07
CA TYR A 206 -26.05 9.63 3.74
C TYR A 206 -27.01 9.60 4.93
N TRP A 207 -26.94 10.61 5.80
CA TRP A 207 -27.79 10.67 6.99
C TRP A 207 -29.26 10.90 6.63
N THR A 208 -29.53 11.75 5.64
CA THR A 208 -30.86 12.00 5.10
C THR A 208 -31.50 10.70 4.61
N MET A 209 -30.78 9.90 3.82
CA MET A 209 -31.29 8.64 3.30
C MET A 209 -31.46 7.58 4.40
N ASN A 210 -30.61 7.55 5.43
CA ASN A 210 -30.86 6.71 6.61
C ASN A 210 -32.18 7.04 7.29
N ASN A 211 -32.52 8.33 7.43
CA ASN A 211 -33.78 8.77 8.01
C ASN A 211 -34.98 8.41 7.13
N VAL A 212 -34.84 8.55 5.80
CA VAL A 212 -35.84 8.11 4.82
C VAL A 212 -36.07 6.60 4.92
N PHE A 213 -35.01 5.79 4.89
CA PHE A 213 -35.15 4.33 5.00
C PHE A 213 -35.70 3.90 6.35
N SER A 214 -35.37 4.62 7.43
CA SER A 214 -35.95 4.40 8.75
C SER A 214 -37.44 4.73 8.80
N LEU A 215 -37.88 5.80 8.12
CA LEU A 215 -39.30 6.13 7.97
C LEU A 215 -40.04 5.05 7.17
N VAL A 216 -39.48 4.65 6.03
CA VAL A 216 -40.01 3.57 5.18
C VAL A 216 -40.15 2.30 6.00
N LYS A 217 -39.12 1.90 6.74
CA LYS A 217 -39.14 0.78 7.69
C LYS A 217 -40.34 0.89 8.65
N ASN A 218 -40.49 2.03 9.33
CA ASN A 218 -41.56 2.23 10.32
C ASN A 218 -42.98 2.13 9.72
N VAL A 219 -43.15 2.54 8.45
CA VAL A 219 -44.41 2.36 7.72
C VAL A 219 -44.62 0.90 7.34
N PHE A 220 -43.60 0.21 6.81
CA PHE A 220 -43.67 -1.20 6.42
C PHE A 220 -44.04 -2.14 7.58
N TYR A 221 -43.53 -1.91 8.79
CA TYR A 221 -43.85 -2.73 9.96
C TYR A 221 -45.32 -2.67 10.39
N LYS A 222 -46.06 -1.62 9.99
CA LYS A 222 -47.49 -1.47 10.30
C LYS A 222 -48.40 -2.20 9.28
N LEU A 223 -47.85 -2.73 8.20
CA LEU A 223 -48.62 -3.47 7.18
C LEU A 223 -49.01 -4.88 7.67
N LYS A 224 -50.10 -5.44 7.14
CA LYS A 224 -50.53 -6.81 7.43
C LYS A 224 -49.59 -7.80 6.75
N ASN A 225 -48.93 -8.68 7.53
CA ASN A 225 -47.90 -9.64 7.07
C ASN A 225 -46.63 -9.00 6.46
N PRO A 226 -45.90 -8.15 7.20
CA PRO A 226 -44.80 -7.35 6.67
C PRO A 226 -43.64 -8.19 6.11
N LEU A 227 -43.35 -9.36 6.72
CA LEU A 227 -42.31 -10.27 6.25
C LEU A 227 -42.61 -10.89 4.88
N LYS A 228 -43.89 -11.20 4.61
CA LYS A 228 -44.30 -11.77 3.32
C LYS A 228 -44.19 -10.72 2.22
N ILE A 229 -44.62 -9.50 2.50
CA ILE A 229 -44.51 -8.36 1.58
C ILE A 229 -43.04 -8.05 1.29
N LEU A 230 -42.20 -7.97 2.33
CA LEU A 230 -40.76 -7.75 2.19
C LEU A 230 -40.10 -8.82 1.33
N TYR A 231 -40.42 -10.10 1.56
CA TYR A 231 -39.89 -11.20 0.75
C TYR A 231 -40.32 -11.11 -0.71
N ILE A 232 -41.59 -10.76 -1.00
CA ILE A 232 -42.06 -10.56 -2.38
C ILE A 232 -41.32 -9.40 -3.04
N LEU A 233 -41.20 -8.25 -2.37
CA LEU A 233 -40.46 -7.10 -2.88
C LEU A 233 -38.98 -7.42 -3.13
N MET A 234 -38.33 -8.16 -2.23
CA MET A 234 -36.97 -8.64 -2.42
C MET A 234 -36.86 -9.55 -3.65
N CYS A 235 -37.78 -10.51 -3.81
CA CYS A 235 -37.78 -11.38 -4.99
C CYS A 235 -37.97 -10.59 -6.28
N SER A 236 -38.92 -9.65 -6.31
CA SER A 236 -39.15 -8.77 -7.47
C SER A 236 -37.93 -7.92 -7.78
N ALA A 237 -37.28 -7.34 -6.76
CA ALA A 237 -36.06 -6.56 -6.92
C ALA A 237 -34.89 -7.42 -7.43
N ILE A 238 -34.71 -8.63 -6.88
CA ILE A 238 -33.69 -9.59 -7.34
C ILE A 238 -33.91 -9.93 -8.81
N VAL A 239 -35.15 -10.23 -9.21
CA VAL A 239 -35.47 -10.54 -10.61
C VAL A 239 -35.20 -9.33 -11.51
N PHE A 240 -35.63 -8.14 -11.10
CA PHE A 240 -35.39 -6.91 -11.84
C PHE A 240 -33.90 -6.62 -12.03
N VAL A 241 -33.11 -6.67 -10.95
CA VAL A 241 -31.66 -6.46 -10.99
C VAL A 241 -30.97 -7.56 -11.81
N SER A 242 -31.42 -8.80 -11.70
CA SER A 242 -30.91 -9.93 -12.49
C SER A 242 -31.13 -9.70 -13.99
N VAL A 243 -32.32 -9.25 -14.39
CA VAL A 243 -32.63 -8.90 -15.79
C VAL A 243 -31.80 -7.70 -16.24
N PHE A 244 -31.68 -6.66 -15.42
CA PHE A 244 -30.87 -5.48 -15.72
C PHE A 244 -29.39 -5.83 -15.93
N ILE A 245 -28.78 -6.61 -15.03
CA ILE A 245 -27.39 -7.07 -15.17
C ILE A 245 -27.23 -7.99 -16.37
N MET A 246 -28.20 -8.87 -16.66
CA MET A 246 -28.07 -9.86 -17.73
C MET A 246 -28.29 -9.26 -19.13
N PHE A 247 -29.11 -8.22 -19.27
CA PHE A 247 -29.54 -7.70 -20.57
C PHE A 247 -29.26 -6.22 -20.84
N ILE A 248 -29.08 -5.39 -19.81
CA ILE A 248 -29.01 -3.92 -19.97
C ILE A 248 -27.64 -3.37 -19.59
N TYR A 249 -27.09 -3.75 -18.44
CA TYR A 249 -25.82 -3.23 -17.95
C TYR A 249 -24.72 -4.30 -18.00
N ASP A 250 -23.68 -4.08 -18.81
CA ASP A 250 -22.54 -4.98 -18.89
C ASP A 250 -21.35 -4.54 -18.04
N GLY A 251 -21.17 -3.23 -17.79
CA GLY A 251 -20.11 -2.67 -16.93
C GLY A 251 -18.71 -3.13 -17.32
N GLY A 252 -18.49 -3.49 -18.59
CA GLY A 252 -17.24 -4.12 -19.06
C GLY A 252 -16.99 -5.55 -18.56
N ALA A 253 -17.99 -6.21 -17.96
CA ALA A 253 -17.90 -7.59 -17.48
C ALA A 253 -18.28 -8.60 -18.57
N SER A 254 -17.49 -9.68 -18.70
CA SER A 254 -17.78 -10.75 -19.65
C SER A 254 -19.11 -11.44 -19.35
N LEU A 255 -19.75 -12.02 -20.38
CA LEU A 255 -21.02 -12.76 -20.25
C LEU A 255 -20.96 -13.82 -19.14
N LYS A 256 -19.83 -14.52 -19.00
CA LYS A 256 -19.62 -15.51 -17.93
C LYS A 256 -19.72 -14.90 -16.53
N LYS A 257 -19.15 -13.70 -16.32
CA LYS A 257 -19.22 -12.99 -15.04
C LYS A 257 -20.64 -12.50 -14.76
N ARG A 258 -21.33 -11.96 -15.76
CA ARG A 258 -22.72 -11.50 -15.66
C ARG A 258 -23.67 -12.67 -15.32
N LEU A 259 -23.51 -13.82 -15.97
CA LEU A 259 -24.22 -15.05 -15.64
C LEU A 259 -23.97 -15.49 -14.19
N LEU A 260 -22.72 -15.46 -13.74
CA LEU A 260 -22.37 -15.89 -12.37
C LEU A 260 -23.00 -14.98 -11.32
N VAL A 261 -22.94 -13.67 -11.49
CA VAL A 261 -23.60 -12.69 -10.59
C VAL A 261 -25.12 -12.87 -10.60
N THR A 262 -25.70 -13.06 -11.78
CA THR A 262 -27.15 -13.30 -11.93
C THR A 262 -27.58 -14.58 -11.21
N MET A 263 -26.83 -15.67 -11.37
CA MET A 263 -27.08 -16.93 -10.65
C MET A 263 -26.94 -16.75 -9.13
N ALA A 264 -25.95 -15.98 -8.67
CA ALA A 264 -25.77 -15.69 -7.25
C ALA A 264 -26.94 -14.89 -6.67
N LEU A 265 -27.46 -13.89 -7.40
CA LEU A 265 -28.62 -13.11 -6.99
C LEU A 265 -29.90 -13.98 -6.95
N LEU A 266 -30.13 -14.79 -7.99
CA LEU A 266 -31.29 -15.68 -8.05
C LEU A 266 -31.24 -16.77 -6.97
N ALA A 267 -30.06 -17.20 -6.54
CA ALA A 267 -29.91 -18.13 -5.42
C ALA A 267 -30.46 -17.57 -4.10
N LEU A 268 -30.65 -16.25 -3.95
CA LEU A 268 -31.26 -15.66 -2.76
C LEU A 268 -32.78 -15.84 -2.71
N ILE A 269 -33.45 -16.12 -3.84
CA ILE A 269 -34.91 -16.31 -3.90
C ILE A 269 -35.36 -17.48 -2.99
N PRO A 270 -34.79 -18.69 -3.04
CA PRO A 270 -35.19 -19.81 -2.18
C PRO A 270 -34.81 -19.66 -0.68
N LEU A 271 -34.59 -18.45 -0.17
CA LEU A 271 -34.27 -18.17 1.25
C LEU A 271 -35.17 -18.91 2.27
N PRO A 272 -36.50 -19.04 2.09
CA PRO A 272 -37.34 -19.79 3.02
C PRO A 272 -36.98 -21.28 3.09
N ILE A 273 -36.48 -21.86 1.99
CA ILE A 273 -36.01 -23.25 1.93
C ILE A 273 -34.71 -23.37 2.70
N TYR A 274 -33.78 -22.43 2.53
CA TYR A 274 -32.54 -22.41 3.32
C TYR A 274 -32.82 -22.28 4.81
N ILE A 275 -33.77 -21.43 5.21
CA ILE A 275 -34.19 -21.32 6.62
C ILE A 275 -34.75 -22.66 7.11
N LYS A 276 -35.61 -23.34 6.34
CA LYS A 276 -36.11 -24.68 6.70
C LYS A 276 -34.98 -25.70 6.84
N PHE A 277 -33.99 -25.67 5.95
CA PHE A 277 -32.83 -26.55 6.01
C PHE A 277 -31.95 -26.27 7.23
N ILE A 278 -31.64 -25.00 7.53
CA ILE A 278 -30.92 -24.59 8.75
C ILE A 278 -31.70 -25.05 9.99
N ASN A 279 -33.03 -24.96 9.96
CA ASN A 279 -33.88 -25.42 11.07
C ASN A 279 -33.81 -26.94 11.25
N PHE A 280 -33.80 -27.69 10.15
CA PHE A 280 -33.58 -29.13 10.16
C PHE A 280 -32.22 -29.46 10.78
N ILE A 281 -31.15 -28.83 10.32
CA ILE A 281 -29.79 -29.01 10.87
C ILE A 281 -29.76 -28.66 12.36
N TYR A 282 -30.32 -27.53 12.75
CA TYR A 282 -30.36 -27.09 14.14
C TYR A 282 -31.07 -28.11 15.04
N ASN A 283 -32.28 -28.52 14.66
CA ASN A 283 -33.09 -29.44 15.46
C ASN A 283 -32.47 -30.84 15.53
N ARG A 284 -31.86 -31.31 14.43
CA ARG A 284 -31.29 -32.65 14.33
C ARG A 284 -29.93 -32.76 15.02
N PHE A 285 -29.08 -31.74 14.89
CA PHE A 285 -27.65 -31.84 15.19
C PHE A 285 -27.19 -30.91 16.33
N MET A 286 -27.79 -29.73 16.47
CA MET A 286 -27.27 -28.68 17.36
C MET A 286 -27.91 -28.66 18.76
N THR A 287 -28.98 -29.44 18.97
CA THR A 287 -29.71 -29.52 20.25
C THR A 287 -28.83 -29.78 21.48
N PRO A 288 -27.80 -30.66 21.45
CA PRO A 288 -26.93 -30.91 22.61
C PRO A 288 -26.16 -29.68 23.09
N ILE A 289 -25.67 -28.84 22.18
CA ILE A 289 -24.99 -27.58 22.49
C ILE A 289 -26.00 -26.48 22.82
N ALA A 290 -27.14 -26.46 22.13
CA ALA A 290 -28.19 -25.46 22.36
C ALA A 290 -28.73 -25.48 23.80
N GLN A 291 -28.78 -26.66 24.43
CA GLN A 291 -29.26 -26.81 25.81
C GLN A 291 -28.19 -26.49 26.87
N ASN A 292 -26.90 -26.52 26.53
CA ASN A 292 -25.81 -26.26 27.48
C ASN A 292 -25.23 -24.84 27.31
N SER A 293 -25.65 -23.90 28.16
CA SER A 293 -25.22 -22.50 28.11
C SER A 293 -23.71 -22.34 28.30
N ALA A 294 -23.12 -23.01 29.29
CA ALA A 294 -21.70 -22.91 29.59
C ALA A 294 -20.82 -23.40 28.43
N LEU A 295 -21.19 -24.53 27.81
CA LEU A 295 -20.46 -25.07 26.67
C LEU A 295 -20.59 -24.17 25.43
N ARG A 296 -21.78 -23.64 25.17
CA ARG A 296 -22.02 -22.73 24.05
C ARG A 296 -21.17 -21.46 24.16
N ILE A 297 -21.17 -20.84 25.34
CA ILE A 297 -20.35 -19.64 25.63
C ILE A 297 -18.86 -19.97 25.49
N LYS A 298 -18.37 -21.06 26.10
CA LYS A 298 -16.95 -21.46 25.98
C LYS A 298 -16.53 -21.72 24.53
N THR A 299 -17.35 -22.43 23.76
CA THR A 299 -17.06 -22.72 22.34
C THR A 299 -16.96 -21.43 21.54
N PHE A 300 -17.91 -20.51 21.74
CA PHE A 300 -17.87 -19.20 21.08
C PHE A 300 -16.62 -18.39 21.47
N ILE A 301 -16.33 -18.25 22.77
CA ILE A 301 -15.18 -17.47 23.24
C ILE A 301 -13.86 -18.03 22.70
N PHE A 302 -13.64 -19.35 22.75
CA PHE A 302 -12.39 -19.92 22.24
C PHE A 302 -12.25 -19.81 20.72
N THR A 303 -13.33 -20.00 19.97
CA THR A 303 -13.28 -19.84 18.50
C THR A 303 -13.07 -18.39 18.11
N ALA A 304 -13.74 -17.45 18.78
CA ALA A 304 -13.56 -16.02 18.61
C ALA A 304 -12.13 -15.56 18.96
N ALA A 305 -11.57 -16.05 20.08
CA ALA A 305 -10.19 -15.79 20.48
C ALA A 305 -9.18 -16.36 19.46
N ALA A 306 -9.39 -17.58 18.98
CA ALA A 306 -8.50 -18.18 18.00
C ALA A 306 -8.55 -17.44 16.65
N LEU A 307 -9.73 -17.01 16.19
CA LEU A 307 -9.87 -16.14 15.01
C LEU A 307 -9.17 -14.79 15.23
N CYS A 308 -9.37 -14.16 16.39
CA CYS A 308 -8.72 -12.91 16.74
C CYS A 308 -7.19 -13.01 16.62
N ILE A 309 -6.60 -14.08 17.16
CA ILE A 309 -5.16 -14.35 17.09
C ILE A 309 -4.75 -14.70 15.66
N LEU A 310 -5.48 -15.55 14.95
CA LEU A 310 -5.18 -15.94 13.57
C LEU A 310 -5.03 -14.71 12.66
N PHE A 311 -6.05 -13.85 12.64
CA PHE A 311 -6.13 -12.70 11.74
C PHE A 311 -5.33 -11.49 12.22
N GLY A 312 -5.26 -11.29 13.54
CA GLY A 312 -4.65 -10.10 14.14
C GLY A 312 -3.19 -10.24 14.51
N LEU A 313 -2.69 -11.47 14.67
CA LEU A 313 -1.34 -11.73 15.18
C LEU A 313 -0.58 -12.82 14.40
N ALA A 314 -1.12 -14.03 14.29
CA ALA A 314 -0.38 -15.17 13.75
C ALA A 314 -0.04 -15.02 12.26
N VAL A 315 -1.01 -14.61 11.42
CA VAL A 315 -0.76 -14.32 10.00
C VAL A 315 0.04 -13.02 9.82
N PRO A 316 -0.32 -11.88 10.47
CA PRO A 316 0.47 -10.65 10.40
C PRO A 316 1.94 -10.80 10.79
N SER A 317 2.22 -11.48 11.91
CA SER A 317 3.59 -11.70 12.37
C SER A 317 4.38 -12.58 11.41
N ALA A 318 3.74 -13.55 10.73
CA ALA A 318 4.40 -14.36 9.72
C ALA A 318 4.75 -13.56 8.44
N ILE A 319 3.94 -12.56 8.09
CA ILE A 319 4.22 -11.65 6.96
C ILE A 319 5.41 -10.77 7.30
N ILE A 320 5.36 -10.07 8.44
CA ILE A 320 6.44 -9.18 8.85
C ILE A 320 7.75 -9.95 9.06
N SER A 321 7.70 -11.16 9.63
CA SER A 321 8.90 -11.98 9.86
C SER A 321 9.51 -12.56 8.58
N SER A 322 8.84 -12.43 7.43
CA SER A 322 9.38 -12.86 6.14
C SER A 322 10.31 -11.81 5.50
N SER A 323 10.07 -10.51 5.77
CA SER A 323 10.85 -9.39 5.24
C SER A 323 10.98 -8.26 6.27
N VAL A 324 11.68 -8.50 7.39
CA VAL A 324 11.77 -7.55 8.51
C VAL A 324 12.32 -6.19 8.08
N GLN A 325 13.27 -6.18 7.15
CA GLN A 325 13.91 -4.97 6.63
C GLN A 325 12.91 -4.06 5.89
N GLU A 326 12.01 -4.63 5.09
CA GLU A 326 11.00 -3.87 4.32
C GLU A 326 9.99 -3.14 5.23
N PHE A 327 9.76 -3.63 6.44
CA PHE A 327 8.83 -3.03 7.40
C PHE A 327 9.53 -2.14 8.45
N SER A 328 10.86 -2.04 8.44
CA SER A 328 11.62 -1.29 9.44
C SER A 328 11.81 0.17 9.06
N ASN A 329 11.84 1.06 10.07
CA ASN A 329 12.04 2.51 9.91
C ASN A 329 11.04 3.19 8.95
N ILE A 330 9.77 2.80 9.02
CA ILE A 330 8.67 3.39 8.24
C ILE A 330 8.00 4.50 9.05
N ASP A 331 7.94 5.72 8.51
CA ASP A 331 7.37 6.90 9.18
C ASP A 331 7.91 7.04 10.63
N SER A 332 7.02 6.94 11.63
CA SER A 332 7.35 6.98 13.05
C SER A 332 7.72 5.60 13.65
N TYR A 333 7.60 4.53 12.87
CA TYR A 333 7.81 3.15 13.32
C TYR A 333 9.23 2.67 13.04
N THR A 334 10.03 2.52 14.08
CA THR A 334 11.39 1.97 13.96
C THR A 334 11.37 0.44 13.90
N ASN A 335 10.81 -0.21 14.93
CA ASN A 335 10.66 -1.67 14.98
C ASN A 335 9.31 -2.10 14.35
N PRO A 336 9.33 -2.99 13.34
CA PRO A 336 8.13 -3.43 12.63
C PRO A 336 7.13 -4.24 13.48
N ALA A 337 7.56 -4.82 14.61
CA ALA A 337 6.66 -5.52 15.52
C ALA A 337 5.54 -4.61 16.08
N ALA A 338 5.73 -3.29 16.04
CA ALA A 338 4.72 -2.32 16.46
C ALA A 338 3.42 -2.39 15.63
N PHE A 339 3.49 -2.75 14.34
CA PHE A 339 2.32 -2.90 13.47
C PHE A 339 1.34 -3.98 13.96
N LEU A 340 1.84 -4.97 14.71
CA LEU A 340 1.01 -6.04 15.28
C LEU A 340 0.01 -5.53 16.32
N GLN A 341 0.28 -4.38 16.97
CA GLN A 341 -0.67 -3.78 17.91
C GLN A 341 -1.95 -3.35 17.19
N THR A 342 -1.80 -2.71 16.04
CA THR A 342 -2.93 -2.19 15.26
C THR A 342 -3.76 -3.35 14.69
N SER A 343 -3.12 -4.33 14.04
CA SER A 343 -3.85 -5.50 13.50
C SER A 343 -4.53 -6.32 14.60
N PHE A 344 -3.92 -6.45 15.79
CA PHE A 344 -4.54 -7.11 16.93
C PHE A 344 -5.83 -6.40 17.36
N TRP A 345 -5.80 -5.08 17.57
CA TRP A 345 -6.98 -4.35 18.04
C TRP A 345 -8.10 -4.27 17.01
N GLN A 346 -7.76 -4.17 15.73
CA GLN A 346 -8.74 -4.28 14.63
C GLN A 346 -9.41 -5.67 14.63
N SER A 347 -8.60 -6.74 14.70
CA SER A 347 -9.08 -8.13 14.77
C SER A 347 -9.90 -8.38 16.04
N PHE A 348 -9.50 -7.82 17.18
CA PHE A 348 -10.26 -7.87 18.43
C PHE A 348 -11.62 -7.18 18.28
N GLY A 349 -11.66 -6.03 17.61
CA GLY A 349 -12.90 -5.34 17.27
C GLY A 349 -13.88 -6.24 16.52
N VAL A 350 -13.42 -6.90 15.45
CA VAL A 350 -14.23 -7.77 14.58
C VAL A 350 -14.65 -9.06 15.29
N PHE A 351 -13.67 -9.85 15.76
CA PHE A 351 -13.93 -11.22 16.21
C PHE A 351 -14.32 -11.33 17.69
N ILE A 352 -13.96 -10.34 18.52
CA ILE A 352 -14.28 -10.36 19.96
C ILE A 352 -15.38 -9.35 20.28
N PHE A 353 -15.12 -8.06 20.15
CA PHE A 353 -16.01 -7.01 20.66
C PHE A 353 -17.39 -7.05 19.99
N TRP A 354 -17.46 -6.81 18.68
CA TRP A 354 -18.73 -6.77 17.94
C TRP A 354 -19.44 -8.13 17.96
N SER A 355 -18.66 -9.21 17.94
CA SER A 355 -19.19 -10.55 17.88
C SER A 355 -19.77 -11.02 19.22
N LEU A 356 -19.19 -10.61 20.35
CA LEU A 356 -19.81 -10.78 21.66
C LEU A 356 -21.07 -9.92 21.81
N CYS A 357 -21.05 -8.67 21.34
CA CYS A 357 -22.24 -7.83 21.32
C CYS A 357 -23.39 -8.52 20.58
N ILE A 358 -23.13 -9.04 19.37
CA ILE A 358 -24.10 -9.80 18.56
C ILE A 358 -24.52 -11.10 19.28
N PHE A 359 -23.58 -11.86 19.83
CA PHE A 359 -23.86 -13.13 20.49
C PHE A 359 -24.81 -12.96 21.69
N PHE A 360 -24.60 -11.94 22.53
CA PHE A 360 -25.46 -11.67 23.68
C PHE A 360 -26.75 -10.92 23.34
N LEU A 361 -26.81 -10.26 22.18
CA LEU A 361 -28.03 -9.62 21.69
C LEU A 361 -29.13 -10.63 21.34
N PHE A 362 -28.76 -11.82 20.88
CA PHE A 362 -29.70 -12.82 20.40
C PHE A 362 -29.89 -14.02 21.35
N GLY A 363 -31.02 -14.71 21.22
CA GLY A 363 -31.35 -15.88 22.04
C GLY A 363 -30.56 -17.14 21.69
N LYS A 364 -30.73 -18.19 22.51
CA LYS A 364 -29.98 -19.47 22.45
C LYS A 364 -29.81 -20.08 21.05
N ARG A 365 -30.83 -19.95 20.20
CA ARG A 365 -30.82 -20.51 18.85
C ARG A 365 -29.76 -19.86 17.96
N ILE A 366 -29.76 -18.53 17.91
CA ILE A 366 -28.81 -17.75 17.11
C ILE A 366 -27.41 -17.89 17.70
N GLN A 367 -27.28 -17.88 19.03
CA GLN A 367 -26.02 -18.16 19.72
C GLN A 367 -25.40 -19.50 19.26
N THR A 368 -26.20 -20.56 19.16
CA THR A 368 -25.70 -21.87 18.70
C THR A 368 -25.29 -21.86 17.23
N ILE A 369 -26.04 -21.15 16.38
CA ILE A 369 -25.66 -20.96 14.96
C ILE A 369 -24.34 -20.21 14.86
N LEU A 370 -24.16 -19.14 15.65
CA LEU A 370 -22.91 -18.38 15.70
C LEU A 370 -21.73 -19.26 16.14
N CYS A 371 -21.90 -20.14 17.13
CA CYS A 371 -20.87 -21.12 17.48
C CYS A 371 -20.47 -22.00 16.29
N ALA A 372 -21.44 -22.53 15.55
CA ALA A 372 -21.18 -23.36 14.37
C ALA A 372 -20.43 -22.57 13.28
N VAL A 373 -20.88 -21.36 12.98
CA VAL A 373 -20.23 -20.48 11.99
C VAL A 373 -18.80 -20.15 12.40
N TYR A 374 -18.57 -19.75 13.66
CA TYR A 374 -17.24 -19.42 14.16
C TYR A 374 -16.29 -20.62 14.15
N SER A 375 -16.78 -21.82 14.47
CA SER A 375 -15.98 -23.04 14.33
C SER A 375 -15.60 -23.33 12.88
N VAL A 376 -16.55 -23.21 11.94
CA VAL A 376 -16.28 -23.41 10.51
C VAL A 376 -15.26 -22.37 10.01
N LEU A 377 -15.46 -21.09 10.32
CA LEU A 377 -14.55 -20.01 9.95
C LEU A 377 -13.14 -20.26 10.50
N LEU A 378 -13.01 -20.71 11.75
CA LEU A 378 -11.70 -20.99 12.34
C LEU A 378 -10.98 -22.13 11.62
N TYR A 379 -11.65 -23.27 11.43
CA TYR A 379 -10.99 -24.45 10.88
C TYR A 379 -10.69 -24.29 9.40
N CYS A 380 -11.59 -23.68 8.63
CA CYS A 380 -11.35 -23.33 7.24
C CYS A 380 -10.24 -22.28 7.13
N GLY A 381 -10.28 -21.23 7.97
CA GLY A 381 -9.29 -20.16 7.94
C GLY A 381 -7.87 -20.63 8.27
N ILE A 382 -7.71 -21.55 9.24
CA ILE A 382 -6.40 -22.17 9.51
C ILE A 382 -5.94 -22.99 8.29
N ALA A 383 -6.83 -23.78 7.68
CA ALA A 383 -6.48 -24.56 6.50
C ALA A 383 -6.08 -23.67 5.31
N ASP A 384 -6.83 -22.59 5.05
CA ASP A 384 -6.49 -21.65 3.98
C ASP A 384 -5.16 -20.92 4.25
N ALA A 385 -4.94 -20.47 5.49
CA ALA A 385 -3.76 -19.67 5.85
C ALA A 385 -2.45 -20.47 5.86
N TYR A 386 -2.49 -21.78 6.14
CA TYR A 386 -1.29 -22.59 6.35
C TYR A 386 -1.17 -23.83 5.46
N ILE A 387 -2.26 -24.33 4.88
CA ILE A 387 -2.26 -25.50 3.97
C ILE A 387 -2.41 -25.03 2.52
N PHE A 388 -3.39 -24.16 2.26
CA PHE A 388 -3.67 -23.64 0.91
C PHE A 388 -3.11 -22.23 0.71
N VAL A 389 -1.83 -22.02 1.03
CA VAL A 389 -1.18 -20.70 0.90
C VAL A 389 -1.22 -20.20 -0.54
N GLY A 390 -0.82 -21.05 -1.50
CA GLY A 390 -0.71 -20.75 -2.94
C GLY A 390 0.32 -19.66 -3.28
N ASP A 391 0.60 -19.48 -4.57
CA ASP A 391 1.49 -18.44 -5.08
C ASP A 391 0.66 -17.42 -5.87
N TYR A 392 0.72 -16.16 -5.45
CA TYR A 392 -0.14 -15.07 -5.93
C TYR A 392 0.67 -13.87 -6.45
N GLY A 393 2.00 -13.97 -6.49
CA GLY A 393 2.92 -12.88 -6.81
C GLY A 393 3.50 -12.18 -5.58
N SER A 394 4.53 -11.36 -5.81
CA SER A 394 5.21 -10.57 -4.78
C SER A 394 4.40 -9.34 -4.37
N MET A 395 4.44 -9.00 -3.08
CA MET A 395 3.88 -7.76 -2.55
C MET A 395 4.98 -6.74 -2.29
N ASP A 396 4.65 -5.46 -2.41
CA ASP A 396 5.48 -4.34 -1.94
C ASP A 396 5.33 -4.11 -0.42
N ALA A 397 6.02 -3.09 0.10
CA ALA A 397 5.96 -2.69 1.51
C ALA A 397 4.56 -2.20 1.93
N THR A 398 3.72 -1.72 1.01
CA THR A 398 2.32 -1.37 1.30
C THR A 398 1.41 -2.60 1.40
N LEU A 399 1.96 -3.80 1.16
CA LEU A 399 1.21 -5.06 1.03
C LEU A 399 0.29 -5.08 -0.19
N THR A 400 0.73 -4.49 -1.30
CA THR A 400 0.02 -4.49 -2.59
C THR A 400 0.80 -5.36 -3.58
N PHE A 401 0.11 -6.16 -4.40
CA PHE A 401 0.77 -7.04 -5.38
C PHE A 401 1.33 -6.25 -6.56
N ILE A 402 2.64 -6.35 -6.80
CA ILE A 402 3.41 -5.54 -7.77
C ILE A 402 2.93 -5.77 -9.21
N GLU A 403 2.87 -7.03 -9.64
CA GLU A 403 2.43 -7.42 -11.00
C GLU A 403 0.91 -7.66 -11.09
N GLY A 404 0.17 -7.30 -10.03
CA GLY A 404 -1.21 -7.70 -9.85
C GLY A 404 -1.37 -9.15 -9.37
N LEU A 405 -2.62 -9.58 -9.19
CA LEU A 405 -2.93 -10.85 -8.55
C LEU A 405 -2.83 -12.03 -9.53
N VAL A 406 -1.85 -12.90 -9.32
CA VAL A 406 -1.77 -14.18 -10.04
C VAL A 406 -2.89 -15.12 -9.57
N SER A 407 -3.68 -15.63 -10.50
CA SER A 407 -4.82 -16.50 -10.17
C SER A 407 -4.39 -17.96 -10.02
N PRO A 408 -4.84 -18.67 -8.97
CA PRO A 408 -4.47 -20.06 -8.74
C PRO A 408 -5.11 -20.99 -9.78
N SER A 409 -4.51 -22.16 -10.00
CA SER A 409 -5.04 -23.15 -10.94
C SER A 409 -6.44 -23.63 -10.52
N LYS A 410 -7.28 -23.99 -11.51
CA LYS A 410 -8.63 -24.51 -11.24
C LYS A 410 -8.61 -25.77 -10.36
N MET A 411 -7.58 -26.61 -10.53
CA MET A 411 -7.41 -27.82 -9.72
C MET A 411 -7.12 -27.48 -8.26
N PHE A 412 -6.27 -26.47 -8.02
CA PHE A 412 -6.01 -25.96 -6.67
C PHE A 412 -7.29 -25.45 -6.02
N ILE A 413 -8.09 -24.67 -6.74
CA ILE A 413 -9.38 -24.16 -6.26
C ILE A 413 -10.33 -25.32 -5.91
N LEU A 414 -10.44 -26.34 -6.78
CA LEU A 414 -11.34 -27.48 -6.54
C LEU A 414 -10.91 -28.30 -5.32
N ALA A 415 -9.62 -28.58 -5.18
CA ALA A 415 -9.06 -29.30 -4.03
C ALA A 415 -9.28 -28.52 -2.73
N ASN A 416 -9.03 -27.21 -2.76
CA ASN A 416 -9.31 -26.30 -1.66
C ASN A 416 -10.77 -26.38 -1.24
N LEU A 417 -11.71 -26.15 -2.15
CA LEU A 417 -13.16 -26.20 -1.86
C LEU A 417 -13.61 -27.56 -1.32
N ALA A 418 -13.07 -28.67 -1.82
CA ALA A 418 -13.38 -30.01 -1.33
C ALA A 418 -12.94 -30.21 0.13
N VAL A 419 -11.72 -29.80 0.48
CA VAL A 419 -11.22 -29.88 1.86
C VAL A 419 -12.03 -28.98 2.79
N LEU A 420 -12.32 -27.74 2.38
CA LEU A 420 -13.13 -26.82 3.18
C LEU A 420 -14.55 -27.33 3.40
N ALA A 421 -15.15 -28.00 2.43
CA ALA A 421 -16.45 -28.66 2.59
C ALA A 421 -16.39 -29.78 3.65
N VAL A 422 -15.36 -30.63 3.60
CA VAL A 422 -15.14 -31.69 4.59
C VAL A 422 -14.95 -31.10 5.98
N LEU A 423 -14.12 -30.06 6.13
CA LEU A 423 -13.89 -29.37 7.40
C LEU A 423 -15.17 -28.74 7.94
N SER A 424 -15.98 -28.13 7.07
CA SER A 424 -17.27 -27.53 7.44
C SER A 424 -18.24 -28.57 7.98
N VAL A 425 -18.37 -29.71 7.29
CA VAL A 425 -19.22 -30.83 7.74
C VAL A 425 -18.69 -31.42 9.04
N ALA A 426 -17.36 -31.63 9.15
CA ALA A 426 -16.73 -32.14 10.35
C ALA A 426 -16.95 -31.23 11.56
N ALA A 427 -16.83 -29.91 11.39
CA ALA A 427 -17.06 -28.91 12.44
C ALA A 427 -18.48 -29.03 13.02
N VAL A 428 -19.48 -29.09 12.14
CA VAL A 428 -20.91 -29.24 12.49
C VAL A 428 -21.16 -30.62 13.09
N PHE A 429 -20.55 -31.69 12.55
CA PHE A 429 -20.73 -33.07 13.01
C PHE A 429 -20.14 -33.31 14.40
N VAL A 430 -18.97 -32.75 14.71
CA VAL A 430 -18.34 -32.86 16.04
C VAL A 430 -19.24 -32.29 17.15
N MET A 431 -20.04 -31.26 16.83
CA MET A 431 -21.03 -30.70 17.75
C MET A 431 -22.18 -31.66 18.10
N THR A 432 -22.37 -32.72 17.31
CA THR A 432 -23.41 -33.73 17.48
C THR A 432 -22.95 -34.92 18.32
N LEU A 433 -21.64 -35.11 18.46
CA LEU A 433 -21.07 -36.24 19.18
C LEU A 433 -21.41 -36.16 20.67
N LYS A 434 -21.62 -37.33 21.29
CA LYS A 434 -21.81 -37.42 22.76
C LYS A 434 -20.63 -36.83 23.56
N LYS A 435 -19.47 -36.62 22.91
CA LYS A 435 -18.29 -35.92 23.44
C LYS A 435 -18.48 -34.39 23.37
N LYS A 436 -19.42 -33.88 24.17
CA LYS A 436 -19.89 -32.48 24.15
C LYS A 436 -18.78 -31.42 24.25
N LYS A 437 -17.61 -31.73 24.83
CA LYS A 437 -16.50 -30.77 25.02
C LYS A 437 -15.50 -30.70 23.86
N LEU A 438 -15.54 -31.64 22.91
CA LEU A 438 -14.48 -31.79 21.89
C LEU A 438 -14.27 -30.52 21.06
N CYS A 439 -15.34 -29.87 20.61
CA CYS A 439 -15.26 -28.63 19.83
C CYS A 439 -14.57 -27.49 20.60
N SER A 440 -14.97 -27.26 21.85
CA SER A 440 -14.33 -26.25 22.71
C SER A 440 -12.86 -26.59 23.03
N SER A 441 -12.50 -27.87 23.14
CA SER A 441 -11.13 -28.30 23.34
C SER A 441 -10.26 -28.05 22.11
N ILE A 442 -10.73 -28.40 20.91
CA ILE A 442 -10.01 -28.11 19.66
C ILE A 442 -9.78 -26.60 19.52
N ALA A 443 -10.81 -25.78 19.74
CA ALA A 443 -10.67 -24.33 19.67
C ALA A 443 -9.66 -23.78 20.71
N CYS A 444 -9.65 -24.32 21.93
CA CYS A 444 -8.66 -23.95 22.95
C CYS A 444 -7.23 -24.31 22.52
N VAL A 445 -7.02 -25.50 21.95
CA VAL A 445 -5.71 -25.89 21.39
C VAL A 445 -5.30 -24.95 20.26
N SER A 446 -6.23 -24.54 19.39
CA SER A 446 -5.95 -23.55 18.33
C SER A 446 -5.49 -22.21 18.91
N VAL A 447 -6.10 -21.71 19.99
CA VAL A 447 -5.62 -20.50 20.68
C VAL A 447 -4.15 -20.67 21.11
N ILE A 448 -3.83 -21.78 21.78
CA ILE A 448 -2.47 -22.03 22.27
C ILE A 448 -1.48 -22.11 21.11
N ALA A 449 -1.79 -22.91 20.08
CA ALA A 449 -0.92 -23.11 18.92
C ALA A 449 -0.64 -21.81 18.16
N LEU A 450 -1.68 -21.01 17.89
CA LEU A 450 -1.54 -19.73 17.19
C LEU A 450 -0.77 -18.69 18.03
N SER A 451 -0.96 -18.69 19.34
CA SER A 451 -0.18 -17.83 20.25
C SER A 451 1.30 -18.21 20.26
N VAL A 452 1.62 -19.51 20.33
CA VAL A 452 3.01 -19.99 20.27
C VAL A 452 3.66 -19.60 18.94
N LEU A 453 2.96 -19.80 17.82
CA LEU A 453 3.45 -19.39 16.50
C LEU A 453 3.70 -17.88 16.41
N THR A 454 2.79 -17.07 16.98
CA THR A 454 2.96 -15.62 17.07
C THR A 454 4.23 -15.27 17.85
N CYS A 455 4.45 -15.89 19.02
CA CYS A 455 5.64 -15.62 19.83
C CYS A 455 6.94 -15.97 19.09
N ILE A 456 6.96 -17.08 18.34
CA ILE A 456 8.12 -17.48 17.51
C ILE A 456 8.39 -16.41 16.45
N ASN A 457 7.37 -15.96 15.72
CA ASN A 457 7.52 -14.93 14.70
C ASN A 457 7.97 -13.59 15.29
N VAL A 458 7.41 -13.17 16.43
CA VAL A 458 7.80 -11.93 17.11
C VAL A 458 9.24 -11.99 17.62
N PHE A 459 9.69 -13.14 18.11
CA PHE A 459 11.09 -13.33 18.48
C PHE A 459 12.01 -13.17 17.25
N LYS A 460 11.66 -13.81 16.14
CA LYS A 460 12.37 -13.66 14.86
C LYS A 460 12.43 -12.20 14.40
N ILE A 461 11.29 -11.49 14.40
CA ILE A 461 11.21 -10.07 14.02
C ILE A 461 12.19 -9.22 14.84
N ASN A 462 12.18 -9.39 16.16
CA ASN A 462 13.05 -8.59 17.03
C ASN A 462 14.54 -8.94 16.86
N SER A 463 14.85 -10.22 16.63
CA SER A 463 16.22 -10.66 16.36
C SER A 463 16.73 -10.05 15.04
N ASP A 464 16.01 -10.24 13.95
CA ASP A 464 16.38 -9.76 12.62
C ASP A 464 16.43 -8.22 12.58
N TYR A 465 15.54 -7.53 13.32
CA TYR A 465 15.58 -6.08 13.46
C TYR A 465 16.80 -5.60 14.26
N ALA A 466 17.20 -6.31 15.31
CA ALA A 466 18.40 -5.96 16.06
C ALA A 466 19.66 -6.08 15.20
N ASP A 467 19.73 -7.12 14.36
CA ASP A 467 20.81 -7.30 13.39
C ASP A 467 20.80 -6.19 12.33
N PHE A 468 19.63 -5.89 11.75
CA PHE A 468 19.43 -4.80 10.80
C PHE A 468 19.85 -3.44 11.39
N LYS A 469 19.41 -3.15 12.62
CA LYS A 469 19.77 -1.93 13.35
C LYS A 469 21.27 -1.86 13.60
N ARG A 470 21.91 -2.95 14.05
CA ARG A 470 23.36 -3.01 14.27
C ARG A 470 24.14 -2.78 12.98
N ILE A 471 23.71 -3.37 11.86
CA ILE A 471 24.33 -3.16 10.54
C ILE A 471 24.18 -1.69 10.13
N SER A 472 22.99 -1.11 10.30
CA SER A 472 22.68 0.29 9.96
C SER A 472 23.44 1.30 10.84
N GLU A 473 23.62 1.00 12.13
CA GLU A 473 24.32 1.86 13.11
C GLU A 473 25.84 1.68 13.06
N SER A 474 26.36 0.52 12.64
CA SER A 474 27.82 0.27 12.53
C SER A 474 28.55 1.13 11.49
N GLY A 475 27.81 1.93 10.71
CA GLY A 475 28.33 2.96 9.80
C GLY A 475 28.08 4.41 10.25
N GLN A 476 27.67 4.65 11.50
CA GLN A 476 27.29 5.98 12.00
C GLN A 476 28.19 6.47 13.13
N SER A 477 29.17 7.32 12.79
CA SER A 477 29.60 8.40 13.69
C SER A 477 28.62 9.59 13.54
N GLY A 478 28.31 10.21 14.68
CA GLY A 478 27.24 11.19 14.85
C GLY A 478 27.49 12.51 14.15
N GLU A 479 26.69 12.76 13.13
CA GLU A 479 26.15 14.05 12.67
C GLU A 479 25.22 13.72 11.49
N THR A 480 23.97 14.21 11.52
CA THR A 480 22.96 13.90 10.48
C THR A 480 23.47 14.26 9.09
N PHE A 481 24.16 15.40 8.95
CA PHE A 481 24.78 15.87 7.71
C PHE A 481 26.32 15.90 7.75
N GLY A 482 26.97 15.09 8.60
CA GLY A 482 28.43 15.08 8.66
C GLY A 482 29.05 14.65 7.31
N THR A 483 30.20 15.21 6.96
CA THR A 483 30.94 14.96 5.70
C THR A 483 31.00 13.46 5.35
N LYS A 484 30.51 13.10 4.16
CA LYS A 484 30.51 11.73 3.60
C LYS A 484 31.44 11.61 2.40
N PHE A 485 31.38 12.58 1.51
CA PHE A 485 32.37 12.78 0.46
C PHE A 485 33.28 13.91 0.90
N ASN A 486 34.58 13.77 0.71
CA ASN A 486 35.53 14.79 1.11
C ASN A 486 36.51 15.00 -0.05
N LEU A 487 36.45 16.15 -0.71
CA LEU A 487 37.29 16.45 -1.86
C LEU A 487 38.54 17.22 -1.42
N SER A 488 39.55 17.28 -2.27
CA SER A 488 40.74 18.09 -2.04
C SER A 488 40.64 19.42 -2.75
N LYS A 489 41.08 20.51 -2.11
CA LYS A 489 41.28 21.81 -2.77
C LYS A 489 42.59 21.90 -3.54
N GLU A 490 43.57 21.08 -3.20
CA GLU A 490 44.93 21.17 -3.73
C GLU A 490 45.31 20.03 -4.67
N LYS A 491 44.66 18.86 -4.53
CA LYS A 491 44.89 17.68 -5.37
C LYS A 491 43.76 17.48 -6.37
N GLN A 492 43.99 16.63 -7.36
CA GLN A 492 42.96 16.28 -8.33
C GLN A 492 41.86 15.42 -7.69
N ASN A 493 40.61 15.68 -8.06
CA ASN A 493 39.48 14.86 -7.67
C ASN A 493 38.78 14.28 -8.90
N VAL A 494 38.14 13.13 -8.72
CA VAL A 494 37.30 12.48 -9.73
C VAL A 494 35.96 12.13 -9.10
N ILE A 495 34.89 12.60 -9.71
CA ILE A 495 33.51 12.26 -9.32
C ILE A 495 32.89 11.47 -10.46
N ILE A 496 32.40 10.28 -10.15
CA ILE A 496 31.57 9.47 -11.04
C ILE A 496 30.19 9.42 -10.41
N LEU A 497 29.23 10.10 -11.04
CA LEU A 497 27.83 10.07 -10.63
C LEU A 497 27.06 9.20 -11.62
N MET A 498 26.66 8.02 -11.16
CA MET A 498 25.80 7.11 -11.90
C MET A 498 24.34 7.42 -11.57
N LEU A 499 23.54 7.75 -12.59
CA LEU A 499 22.10 7.93 -12.51
C LEU A 499 21.42 6.75 -13.22
N ASP A 500 20.76 5.87 -12.46
CA ASP A 500 20.15 4.66 -13.01
C ASP A 500 19.07 5.00 -14.04
N ARG A 501 19.19 4.45 -15.24
CA ARG A 501 18.27 4.71 -16.36
C ARG A 501 18.19 6.17 -16.81
N ALA A 502 19.17 7.03 -16.53
CA ALA A 502 19.12 8.39 -17.04
C ALA A 502 19.22 8.41 -18.59
N GLU A 503 18.23 9.03 -19.22
CA GLU A 503 17.98 8.92 -20.66
C GLU A 503 18.78 9.97 -21.44
N SER A 504 19.69 9.50 -22.29
CA SER A 504 20.56 10.37 -23.10
C SER A 504 19.75 11.31 -24.01
N SER A 505 18.69 10.79 -24.60
CA SER A 505 17.88 11.53 -25.58
C SER A 505 17.04 12.66 -24.97
N TYR A 506 16.80 12.65 -23.66
CA TYR A 506 16.14 13.75 -22.96
C TYR A 506 17.05 14.96 -22.78
N PHE A 507 18.36 14.77 -22.66
CA PHE A 507 19.27 15.81 -22.19
C PHE A 507 19.21 17.12 -22.98
N ASN A 508 19.22 17.05 -24.32
CA ASN A 508 19.12 18.24 -25.17
C ASN A 508 17.78 18.99 -25.02
N ASP A 509 16.68 18.24 -24.89
CA ASP A 509 15.35 18.84 -24.68
C ASP A 509 15.24 19.43 -23.27
N ILE A 510 15.84 18.78 -22.26
CA ILE A 510 15.94 19.30 -20.89
C ILE A 510 16.72 20.62 -20.87
N CYS A 511 17.88 20.69 -21.53
CA CYS A 511 18.66 21.92 -21.66
C CYS A 511 17.89 23.05 -22.36
N LYS A 512 16.98 22.71 -23.28
CA LYS A 512 16.13 23.68 -23.97
C LYS A 512 15.00 24.18 -23.08
N ASP A 513 14.33 23.28 -22.36
CA ASP A 513 13.22 23.61 -21.44
C ASP A 513 13.71 24.35 -20.20
N LEU A 514 14.92 24.02 -19.74
CA LEU A 514 15.56 24.51 -18.52
C LEU A 514 16.98 25.02 -18.83
N PRO A 515 17.14 26.21 -19.44
CA PRO A 515 18.44 26.77 -19.85
C PRO A 515 19.47 26.91 -18.73
N GLN A 516 19.01 26.98 -17.47
CA GLN A 516 19.87 26.99 -16.30
C GLN A 516 20.70 25.69 -16.17
N ILE A 517 20.18 24.55 -16.61
CA ILE A 517 20.91 23.27 -16.59
C ILE A 517 22.08 23.32 -17.57
N ALA A 518 21.84 23.78 -18.80
CA ALA A 518 22.91 23.95 -19.79
C ALA A 518 24.00 24.92 -19.31
N SER A 519 23.60 25.97 -18.59
CA SER A 519 24.52 26.97 -18.03
C SER A 519 25.36 26.43 -16.88
N ALA A 520 24.78 25.56 -16.04
CA ALA A 520 25.50 24.92 -14.94
C ALA A 520 26.55 23.90 -15.45
N MET A 521 26.25 23.22 -16.56
CA MET A 521 27.10 22.22 -17.24
C MET A 521 28.28 22.82 -18.04
N GLU A 522 28.82 23.95 -17.58
CA GLU A 522 30.03 24.57 -18.09
C GLU A 522 31.22 23.59 -18.05
N GLY A 523 31.94 23.44 -19.15
CA GLY A 523 33.11 22.57 -19.29
C GLY A 523 32.78 21.11 -19.59
N PHE A 524 31.49 20.75 -19.64
CA PHE A 524 31.05 19.40 -20.00
C PHE A 524 31.00 19.18 -21.51
N VAL A 525 31.25 17.93 -21.90
CA VAL A 525 30.98 17.37 -23.22
C VAL A 525 29.91 16.29 -23.07
N PHE A 526 28.82 16.43 -23.82
CA PHE A 526 27.75 15.45 -23.94
C PHE A 526 28.01 14.50 -25.11
N TYR A 527 27.97 13.19 -24.84
CA TYR A 527 28.17 12.14 -25.83
C TYR A 527 26.86 11.39 -26.13
N PRO A 528 26.00 11.89 -27.05
CA PRO A 528 24.72 11.23 -27.37
C PRO A 528 24.89 9.85 -28.00
N ASN A 529 25.98 9.63 -28.75
CA ASN A 529 26.28 8.36 -29.43
C ASN A 529 27.01 7.38 -28.48
N THR A 530 26.39 7.09 -27.34
CA THR A 530 26.90 6.18 -26.32
C THR A 530 26.04 4.92 -26.24
N VAL A 531 26.65 3.73 -26.22
CA VAL A 531 25.92 2.45 -26.06
C VAL A 531 26.26 1.76 -24.73
N SER A 532 25.25 1.15 -24.12
CA SER A 532 25.38 0.20 -23.01
C SER A 532 25.38 -1.24 -23.51
N PHE A 533 25.91 -2.15 -22.70
CA PHE A 533 26.03 -3.56 -23.05
C PHE A 533 24.77 -4.39 -22.76
N ASN A 534 23.79 -3.83 -22.04
CA ASN A 534 22.46 -4.39 -21.83
C ASN A 534 21.50 -3.31 -21.30
N GLY A 535 20.19 -3.49 -21.47
CA GLY A 535 19.19 -2.56 -20.92
C GLY A 535 18.75 -2.85 -19.49
N HIS A 536 19.55 -3.56 -18.70
CA HIS A 536 19.29 -3.78 -17.28
C HIS A 536 20.55 -3.60 -16.45
N THR A 537 20.41 -3.01 -15.27
CA THR A 537 21.51 -2.64 -14.37
C THR A 537 22.46 -3.79 -14.05
N LEU A 538 21.95 -5.02 -13.90
CA LEU A 538 22.78 -6.19 -13.58
C LEU A 538 23.89 -6.46 -14.62
N MET A 539 23.63 -6.17 -15.89
CA MET A 539 24.58 -6.36 -17.00
C MET A 539 25.10 -5.04 -17.59
N GLY A 540 24.33 -3.95 -17.46
CA GLY A 540 24.69 -2.62 -17.96
C GLY A 540 25.68 -1.86 -17.06
N SER A 541 25.63 -2.09 -15.74
CA SER A 541 26.48 -1.36 -14.78
C SER A 541 27.92 -1.90 -14.61
N PRO A 542 28.22 -3.22 -14.66
CA PRO A 542 29.60 -3.69 -14.48
C PRO A 542 30.63 -3.07 -15.45
N PRO A 543 30.34 -2.92 -16.76
CA PRO A 543 31.28 -2.28 -17.69
C PRO A 543 31.57 -0.82 -17.34
N LEU A 544 30.59 -0.09 -16.78
CA LEU A 544 30.75 1.31 -16.36
C LEU A 544 31.88 1.45 -15.32
N TYR A 545 31.96 0.53 -14.36
CA TYR A 545 32.97 0.59 -13.30
C TYR A 545 34.27 -0.13 -13.63
N GLY A 546 34.17 -1.26 -14.35
CA GLY A 546 35.31 -2.15 -14.60
C GLY A 546 35.87 -2.09 -16.03
N GLY A 547 35.16 -1.48 -16.97
CA GLY A 547 35.56 -1.34 -18.36
C GLY A 547 35.23 -2.57 -19.20
N TYR A 548 35.87 -2.68 -20.36
CA TYR A 548 35.57 -3.71 -21.36
C TYR A 548 35.74 -5.16 -20.86
N GLU A 549 36.51 -5.37 -19.79
CA GLU A 549 36.70 -6.68 -19.16
C GLU A 549 35.50 -7.18 -18.35
N TYR A 550 34.53 -6.31 -18.09
CA TYR A 550 33.30 -6.64 -17.38
C TYR A 550 32.06 -6.45 -18.25
N THR A 551 32.23 -6.48 -19.57
CA THR A 551 31.12 -6.65 -20.51
C THR A 551 30.44 -8.00 -20.27
N PRO A 552 29.13 -8.17 -20.57
CA PRO A 552 28.45 -9.45 -20.42
C PRO A 552 29.19 -10.59 -21.14
N ALA A 553 29.79 -10.31 -22.30
CA ALA A 553 30.64 -11.24 -23.02
C ALA A 553 31.92 -11.59 -22.25
N ALA A 554 32.69 -10.60 -21.81
CA ALA A 554 33.93 -10.82 -21.05
C ALA A 554 33.69 -11.48 -19.67
N ILE A 555 32.57 -11.16 -19.02
CA ILE A 555 32.12 -11.85 -17.80
C ILE A 555 31.89 -13.32 -18.11
N ASN A 556 31.24 -13.66 -19.22
CA ASN A 556 30.98 -15.05 -19.60
C ASN A 556 32.25 -15.84 -19.95
N GLU A 557 33.28 -15.18 -20.49
CA GLU A 557 34.58 -15.82 -20.77
C GLU A 557 35.28 -16.33 -19.50
N ARG A 558 35.10 -15.65 -18.37
CA ARG A 558 35.72 -15.98 -17.06
C ARG A 558 34.86 -16.95 -16.24
N SER A 559 34.67 -18.16 -16.73
CA SER A 559 33.78 -19.18 -16.11
C SER A 559 34.27 -19.70 -14.75
N GLU A 560 35.53 -19.48 -14.40
CA GLU A 560 36.17 -19.92 -13.15
C GLU A 560 35.82 -19.05 -11.92
N VAL A 561 35.36 -17.81 -12.14
CA VAL A 561 34.98 -16.86 -11.09
C VAL A 561 33.46 -16.72 -11.03
N THR A 562 32.90 -16.59 -9.82
CA THR A 562 31.45 -16.43 -9.66
C THR A 562 30.97 -15.09 -10.23
N LEU A 563 29.70 -15.03 -10.66
CA LEU A 563 29.08 -13.79 -11.12
C LEU A 563 29.11 -12.70 -10.04
N LYS A 564 28.86 -13.08 -8.78
CA LYS A 564 28.96 -12.20 -7.62
C LYS A 564 30.35 -11.58 -7.48
N ASP A 565 31.39 -12.41 -7.55
CA ASP A 565 32.76 -11.93 -7.37
C ASP A 565 33.18 -11.03 -8.53
N LYS A 566 32.88 -11.40 -9.79
CA LYS A 566 33.15 -10.55 -10.96
C LYS A 566 32.44 -9.20 -10.91
N HIS A 567 31.23 -9.15 -10.35
CA HIS A 567 30.52 -7.89 -10.16
C HIS A 567 31.19 -7.00 -9.12
N ASN A 568 31.58 -7.58 -7.98
CA ASN A 568 32.34 -6.85 -6.97
C ASN A 568 33.72 -6.41 -7.50
N GLU A 569 34.38 -7.23 -8.32
CA GLU A 569 35.61 -6.86 -9.00
C GLU A 569 35.41 -5.65 -9.92
N ALA A 570 34.32 -5.61 -10.70
CA ALA A 570 33.98 -4.46 -11.53
C ALA A 570 33.83 -3.18 -10.68
N LEU A 571 33.03 -3.25 -9.60
CA LEU A 571 32.83 -2.13 -8.67
C LEU A 571 34.13 -1.67 -7.99
N LEU A 572 35.08 -2.58 -7.77
CA LEU A 572 36.36 -2.29 -7.12
C LEU A 572 37.49 -1.92 -8.09
N THR A 573 37.31 -2.09 -9.40
CA THR A 573 38.40 -1.90 -10.38
C THR A 573 38.95 -0.47 -10.32
N LEU A 574 38.09 0.54 -10.50
CA LEU A 574 38.50 1.94 -10.40
C LEU A 574 39.01 2.31 -9.00
N PRO A 575 38.27 2.07 -7.89
CA PRO A 575 38.74 2.37 -6.54
C PRO A 575 40.14 1.83 -6.25
N ARG A 576 40.41 0.56 -6.60
CA ARG A 576 41.71 -0.06 -6.35
C ARG A 576 42.81 0.54 -7.23
N ILE A 577 42.56 0.83 -8.51
CA ILE A 577 43.55 1.51 -9.35
C ILE A 577 43.90 2.87 -8.74
N PHE A 578 42.89 3.67 -8.36
CA PHE A 578 43.10 4.99 -7.76
C PHE A 578 43.87 4.90 -6.43
N THR A 579 43.58 3.93 -5.57
CA THR A 579 44.22 3.85 -4.24
C THR A 579 45.57 3.12 -4.20
N GLU A 580 45.79 2.18 -5.13
CA GLU A 580 46.97 1.31 -5.16
C GLU A 580 48.00 1.74 -6.22
N GLN A 581 47.55 2.36 -7.31
CA GLN A 581 48.40 2.77 -8.45
C GLN A 581 48.45 4.30 -8.61
N ALA A 582 47.67 5.06 -7.83
CA ALA A 582 47.75 6.51 -7.71
C ALA A 582 47.66 6.94 -6.22
N ASP A 583 47.93 8.22 -5.93
CA ASP A 583 47.86 8.77 -4.57
C ASP A 583 46.47 9.32 -4.23
N PHE A 584 45.47 8.43 -4.22
CA PHE A 584 44.08 8.79 -3.97
C PHE A 584 43.47 7.99 -2.81
N THR A 585 42.36 8.51 -2.28
CA THR A 585 41.36 7.76 -1.49
C THR A 585 40.08 7.60 -2.31
N ALA A 586 39.32 6.54 -2.06
CA ALA A 586 38.08 6.27 -2.79
C ALA A 586 36.89 6.14 -1.84
N THR A 587 35.76 6.77 -2.18
CA THR A 587 34.49 6.62 -1.48
C THR A 587 33.41 6.20 -2.47
N LEU A 588 32.65 5.14 -2.13
CA LEU A 588 31.55 4.63 -2.94
C LEU A 588 30.24 4.67 -2.13
N SER A 589 29.16 5.19 -2.70
CA SER A 589 27.81 5.10 -2.13
C SER A 589 26.90 4.16 -2.93
N ASP A 590 26.16 3.33 -2.18
CA ASP A 590 24.98 2.58 -2.63
C ASP A 590 25.10 1.88 -4.00
N THR A 591 26.29 1.31 -4.30
CA THR A 591 26.60 0.74 -5.61
C THR A 591 25.60 -0.33 -6.04
N SER A 592 25.09 -0.27 -7.27
CA SER A 592 24.08 -1.23 -7.74
C SER A 592 24.56 -2.67 -7.61
N TRP A 593 23.73 -3.52 -6.99
CA TRP A 593 24.00 -4.96 -6.77
C TRP A 593 25.30 -5.29 -6.00
N GLY A 594 25.77 -4.42 -5.11
CA GLY A 594 26.91 -4.72 -4.22
C GLY A 594 26.71 -6.06 -3.49
N ASN A 595 27.68 -6.98 -3.62
CA ASN A 595 27.59 -8.36 -3.12
C ASN A 595 26.42 -9.20 -3.70
N TYR A 596 25.87 -8.84 -4.86
CA TYR A 596 24.70 -9.46 -5.50
C TYR A 596 23.41 -9.37 -4.66
N SER A 597 23.29 -8.31 -3.86
CA SER A 597 22.12 -8.04 -3.01
C SER A 597 21.24 -6.93 -3.60
N TYR A 598 19.91 -7.04 -3.42
CA TYR A 598 18.93 -6.03 -3.85
C TYR A 598 19.19 -4.68 -3.19
N VAL A 599 19.32 -4.65 -1.86
CA VAL A 599 19.93 -3.51 -1.16
C VAL A 599 21.44 -3.72 -1.19
N SER A 600 22.15 -2.79 -1.81
CA SER A 600 23.60 -2.85 -1.95
C SER A 600 24.29 -3.15 -0.62
N ASP A 601 25.10 -4.21 -0.57
CA ASP A 601 25.96 -4.50 0.57
C ASP A 601 27.40 -4.06 0.30
N MET A 602 27.76 -2.92 0.87
CA MET A 602 29.08 -2.29 0.76
C MET A 602 30.19 -3.01 1.55
N SER A 603 29.93 -4.15 2.20
CA SER A 603 30.95 -4.84 3.00
C SER A 603 32.17 -5.30 2.20
N PHE A 604 32.07 -5.44 0.87
CA PHE A 604 33.19 -5.80 -0.01
C PHE A 604 34.33 -4.76 -0.05
N THR A 605 34.08 -3.52 0.38
CA THR A 605 35.10 -2.44 0.43
C THR A 605 35.97 -2.50 1.68
N LYS A 606 35.45 -3.06 2.80
CA LYS A 606 36.09 -3.03 4.14
C LYS A 606 37.49 -3.65 4.21
N LYS A 607 37.86 -4.46 3.22
CA LYS A 607 39.19 -5.09 3.13
C LYS A 607 40.29 -4.15 2.63
N TYR A 608 39.96 -2.90 2.28
CA TYR A 608 40.92 -1.94 1.74
C TYR A 608 40.90 -0.64 2.55
N ASP A 609 42.03 -0.28 3.16
CA ASP A 609 42.11 0.83 4.12
C ASP A 609 41.83 2.22 3.49
N LYS A 610 42.09 2.38 2.19
CA LYS A 610 41.87 3.63 1.44
C LYS A 610 40.54 3.68 0.67
N ILE A 611 39.71 2.63 0.78
CA ILE A 611 38.42 2.55 0.08
C ILE A 611 37.30 2.50 1.12
N ASN A 612 36.44 3.51 1.10
CA ASN A 612 35.31 3.62 1.98
C ASN A 612 34.00 3.29 1.24
N GLY A 613 33.24 2.33 1.73
CA GLY A 613 31.89 2.03 1.23
C GLY A 613 30.85 2.55 2.20
N ILE A 614 29.99 3.47 1.74
CA ILE A 614 28.95 4.10 2.55
C ILE A 614 27.55 3.74 2.04
N LYS A 615 26.59 3.68 2.95
CA LYS A 615 25.16 3.55 2.62
C LYS A 615 24.45 4.85 2.99
N LEU A 616 23.83 5.47 2.00
CA LEU A 616 23.08 6.72 2.11
C LEU A 616 21.59 6.52 1.84
N LEU A 617 21.19 5.41 1.20
CA LEU A 617 19.81 5.12 0.88
C LEU A 617 18.89 5.28 2.12
N GLY A 618 17.90 6.16 2.00
CA GLY A 618 16.91 6.44 3.04
C GLY A 618 17.40 7.26 4.24
N ARG A 619 18.67 7.66 4.27
CA ARG A 619 19.26 8.38 5.41
C ARG A 619 18.69 9.80 5.58
N TYR A 620 18.34 10.46 4.48
CA TYR A 620 17.97 11.88 4.48
C TYR A 620 16.48 12.14 4.23
N THR A 621 15.70 11.10 3.97
CA THR A 621 14.27 11.18 3.62
C THR A 621 13.45 11.87 4.70
N GLY A 622 13.72 11.55 5.97
CA GLY A 622 13.01 12.17 7.10
C GLY A 622 13.27 13.67 7.19
N ASP A 623 14.49 14.11 6.90
CA ASP A 623 14.83 15.53 6.92
C ASP A 623 14.33 16.25 5.67
N PHE A 624 14.32 15.60 4.51
CA PHE A 624 13.67 16.11 3.30
C PHE A 624 12.18 16.34 3.53
N LYS A 625 11.47 15.32 4.05
CA LYS A 625 10.04 15.38 4.39
C LYS A 625 9.70 16.53 5.33
N LYS A 626 10.49 16.75 6.39
CA LYS A 626 10.29 17.87 7.33
C LYS A 626 10.37 19.24 6.66
N ASN A 627 11.11 19.36 5.57
CA ASN A 627 11.34 20.61 4.86
C ASN A 627 10.41 20.81 3.66
N CYS A 628 9.48 19.87 3.40
CA CYS A 628 8.52 19.90 2.30
C CYS A 628 7.08 19.82 2.82
N PRO A 629 6.42 20.96 3.05
CA PRO A 629 5.03 21.02 3.56
C PRO A 629 4.02 20.25 2.70
N GLU A 630 4.27 20.13 1.40
CA GLU A 630 3.44 19.42 0.43
C GLU A 630 3.35 17.92 0.76
N LEU A 631 4.36 17.34 1.42
CA LEU A 631 4.40 15.93 1.80
C LEU A 631 3.53 15.61 3.03
N GLU A 632 3.19 16.59 3.89
CA GLU A 632 2.23 16.37 4.99
C GLU A 632 0.82 16.01 4.49
N SER A 633 0.52 16.31 3.22
CA SER A 633 -0.75 16.00 2.57
C SER A 633 -0.79 14.60 1.91
N THR A 634 0.34 13.91 1.82
CA THR A 634 0.44 12.56 1.20
C THR A 634 0.17 11.47 2.23
N ALA A 635 -0.53 10.41 1.82
CA ALA A 635 -0.96 9.36 2.73
C ALA A 635 0.23 8.53 3.23
N SER A 636 0.39 8.48 4.55
CA SER A 636 1.52 7.82 5.22
C SER A 636 1.58 6.30 4.95
N LEU A 637 2.78 5.78 4.64
CA LEU A 637 3.05 4.36 4.37
C LEU A 637 2.62 3.47 5.55
N SER A 638 2.89 3.91 6.78
CA SER A 638 2.47 3.19 7.98
C SER A 638 0.95 3.04 8.10
N LYS A 639 0.15 4.04 7.69
CA LYS A 639 -1.33 3.92 7.65
C LYS A 639 -1.79 2.86 6.64
N SER A 640 -1.12 2.77 5.50
CA SER A 640 -1.41 1.74 4.49
C SER A 640 -1.13 0.34 5.01
N ILE A 641 0.02 0.14 5.68
CA ILE A 641 0.37 -1.14 6.32
C ILE A 641 -0.64 -1.49 7.41
N GLU A 642 -0.90 -0.56 8.34
CA GLU A 642 -1.86 -0.74 9.43
C GLU A 642 -3.24 -1.15 8.95
N ARG A 643 -3.67 -0.65 7.79
CA ARG A 643 -4.94 -1.01 7.17
C ARG A 643 -4.85 -2.33 6.40
N ASN A 644 -3.84 -2.50 5.56
CA ASN A 644 -3.77 -3.62 4.62
C ASN A 644 -3.41 -4.93 5.32
N LEU A 645 -2.70 -4.89 6.45
CA LEU A 645 -2.22 -6.08 7.16
C LEU A 645 -3.36 -7.03 7.56
N ILE A 646 -4.50 -6.51 8.05
CA ILE A 646 -5.67 -7.34 8.35
C ILE A 646 -6.37 -7.86 7.09
N TRP A 647 -6.34 -7.09 5.99
CA TRP A 647 -6.88 -7.52 4.70
C TRP A 647 -6.07 -8.64 4.06
N VAL A 648 -4.73 -8.60 4.18
CA VAL A 648 -3.87 -9.72 3.77
C VAL A 648 -4.16 -10.95 4.62
N SER A 649 -4.39 -10.79 5.93
CA SER A 649 -4.83 -11.91 6.78
C SER A 649 -6.16 -12.51 6.32
N ILE A 650 -7.14 -11.66 5.97
CA ILE A 650 -8.41 -12.08 5.36
C ILE A 650 -8.15 -12.85 4.07
N PHE A 651 -7.35 -12.29 3.17
CA PHE A 651 -6.99 -12.91 1.90
C PHE A 651 -6.35 -14.29 2.07
N LYS A 652 -5.39 -14.43 3.00
CA LYS A 652 -4.72 -15.71 3.24
C LYS A 652 -5.66 -16.77 3.84
N ALA A 653 -6.66 -16.37 4.61
CA ALA A 653 -7.54 -17.29 5.34
C ALA A 653 -8.97 -17.42 4.77
N VAL A 654 -9.23 -16.92 3.55
CA VAL A 654 -10.46 -17.21 2.79
C VAL A 654 -10.22 -18.30 1.75
N PRO A 655 -11.29 -19.01 1.31
CA PRO A 655 -11.20 -19.95 0.21
C PRO A 655 -10.49 -19.35 -1.00
N ALA A 656 -9.64 -20.12 -1.66
CA ALA A 656 -8.86 -19.66 -2.81
C ALA A 656 -9.73 -19.04 -3.92
N ALA A 657 -10.96 -19.53 -4.08
CA ALA A 657 -11.95 -18.97 -5.02
C ALA A 657 -12.39 -17.53 -4.71
N LEU A 658 -12.31 -17.10 -3.45
CA LEU A 658 -12.75 -15.78 -2.98
C LEU A 658 -11.60 -14.76 -2.90
N ARG A 659 -10.34 -15.19 -3.01
CA ARG A 659 -9.17 -14.31 -2.95
C ARG A 659 -9.17 -13.19 -3.99
N PRO A 660 -9.54 -13.43 -5.27
CA PRO A 660 -9.70 -12.35 -6.26
C PRO A 660 -10.88 -11.41 -5.99
N VAL A 661 -11.79 -11.81 -5.10
CA VAL A 661 -12.85 -10.93 -4.61
C VAL A 661 -12.32 -10.06 -3.48
N VAL A 662 -11.54 -10.63 -2.55
CA VAL A 662 -10.91 -9.86 -1.44
C VAL A 662 -9.89 -8.85 -1.96
N TYR A 663 -9.05 -9.23 -2.92
CA TYR A 663 -8.13 -8.33 -3.61
C TYR A 663 -8.53 -8.18 -5.06
N TYR A 664 -9.15 -7.04 -5.40
CA TYR A 664 -9.73 -6.82 -6.71
C TYR A 664 -9.09 -5.64 -7.42
N LYS A 665 -8.45 -5.91 -8.57
CA LYS A 665 -7.79 -4.90 -9.43
C LYS A 665 -6.86 -3.96 -8.63
N GLY A 666 -5.94 -4.51 -7.85
CA GLY A 666 -4.96 -3.71 -7.10
C GLY A 666 -5.49 -3.08 -5.80
N SER A 667 -6.70 -3.44 -5.34
CA SER A 667 -7.32 -2.77 -4.19
C SER A 667 -7.89 -3.76 -3.16
N TRP A 668 -7.58 -3.49 -1.88
CA TRP A 668 -8.13 -4.14 -0.68
C TRP A 668 -9.51 -3.60 -0.26
N TRP A 669 -10.32 -3.12 -1.21
CA TRP A 669 -11.60 -2.41 -0.95
C TRP A 669 -11.49 -1.07 -0.19
N ALA A 670 -10.28 -0.59 0.10
CA ALA A 670 -10.04 0.67 0.80
C ALA A 670 -10.25 1.90 -0.08
N SER A 671 -10.99 2.90 0.39
CA SER A 671 -11.38 4.07 -0.40
C SER A 671 -10.22 5.03 -0.73
N GLU A 672 -9.18 5.02 0.10
CA GLU A 672 -7.94 5.77 -0.09
C GLU A 672 -6.84 4.83 -0.62
N THR A 673 -6.23 5.14 -1.76
CA THR A 673 -4.94 4.56 -2.13
C THR A 673 -3.87 5.57 -1.76
N ALA A 674 -3.01 5.24 -0.80
CA ALA A 674 -1.79 6.00 -0.60
C ALA A 674 -0.86 5.67 -1.77
N ALA A 675 -0.34 6.68 -2.45
CA ALA A 675 0.89 6.53 -3.22
C ALA A 675 2.04 6.50 -2.20
N ASP A 676 2.89 5.49 -2.26
CA ASP A 676 4.10 5.41 -1.46
C ASP A 676 5.22 6.13 -2.23
N PHE A 677 5.55 7.34 -1.81
CA PHE A 677 6.64 8.11 -2.40
C PHE A 677 7.98 7.87 -1.70
N ASP A 678 8.03 7.03 -0.65
CA ASP A 678 9.23 6.94 0.19
C ASP A 678 10.43 6.41 -0.58
N GLU A 679 10.22 5.46 -1.47
CA GLU A 679 11.27 4.90 -2.30
C GLU A 679 11.91 5.97 -3.20
N VAL A 680 11.11 6.72 -3.97
CA VAL A 680 11.65 7.79 -4.84
C VAL A 680 12.22 8.95 -4.02
N LEU A 681 11.65 9.26 -2.85
CA LEU A 681 12.16 10.29 -1.95
C LEU A 681 13.48 9.87 -1.29
N ASN A 682 13.71 8.58 -1.03
CA ASN A 682 14.99 8.07 -0.55
C ASN A 682 16.11 8.40 -1.55
N TRP A 683 15.87 8.17 -2.84
CA TRP A 683 16.83 8.47 -3.90
C TRP A 683 16.97 9.97 -4.14
N TYR A 684 15.87 10.71 -4.22
CA TYR A 684 15.91 12.15 -4.49
C TYR A 684 16.58 12.92 -3.35
N SER A 685 16.30 12.57 -2.09
CA SER A 685 16.88 13.27 -0.94
C SER A 685 18.39 13.09 -0.82
N GLU A 686 18.94 11.94 -1.23
CA GLU A 686 20.39 11.73 -1.32
C GLU A 686 21.03 12.72 -2.30
N LEU A 687 20.47 12.82 -3.50
CA LEU A 687 20.98 13.73 -4.54
C LEU A 687 20.82 15.20 -4.13
N TYR A 688 19.68 15.55 -3.53
CA TYR A 688 19.38 16.90 -3.06
C TYR A 688 20.32 17.38 -1.95
N TYR A 689 20.72 16.47 -1.04
CA TYR A 689 21.63 16.82 0.06
C TYR A 689 23.10 16.58 -0.23
N LEU A 690 23.46 16.16 -1.44
CA LEU A 690 24.84 15.93 -1.85
C LEU A 690 25.78 17.13 -1.55
N PRO A 691 25.37 18.41 -1.77
CA PRO A 691 26.17 19.57 -1.35
C PRO A 691 26.45 19.59 0.17
N LYS A 692 25.46 19.25 0.99
CA LYS A 692 25.58 19.32 2.46
C LYS A 692 26.47 18.22 3.04
N ILE A 693 26.64 17.12 2.32
CA ILE A 693 27.42 15.96 2.78
C ILE A 693 28.78 15.88 2.09
N THR A 694 29.15 16.90 1.32
CA THR A 694 30.44 17.02 0.64
C THR A 694 31.32 18.07 1.34
N GLY A 695 32.47 17.65 1.83
CA GLY A 695 33.51 18.49 2.44
C GLY A 695 34.71 18.68 1.52
N PHE A 696 35.68 19.49 1.95
CA PHE A 696 36.82 19.92 1.11
C PHE A 696 38.19 19.85 1.80
N ASP A 697 38.32 19.03 2.83
CA ASP A 697 39.49 18.96 3.71
C ASP A 697 40.40 17.77 3.39
N SER A 698 40.25 17.12 2.23
CA SER A 698 41.05 15.93 1.89
C SER A 698 42.50 16.30 1.56
N PRO A 699 43.49 15.64 2.20
CA PRO A 699 44.91 15.88 1.92
C PRO A 699 45.44 15.19 0.65
N THR A 700 44.69 14.22 0.10
CA THR A 700 45.07 13.43 -1.09
C THR A 700 44.11 13.68 -2.24
N GLY A 701 44.44 13.18 -3.43
CA GLY A 701 43.44 13.08 -4.49
C GLY A 701 42.27 12.19 -4.05
N THR A 702 41.09 12.40 -4.63
CA THR A 702 39.88 11.65 -4.22
C THR A 702 39.09 11.12 -5.41
N LEU A 703 38.58 9.90 -5.28
CA LEU A 703 37.59 9.30 -6.16
C LEU A 703 36.28 9.18 -5.39
N SER A 704 35.23 9.82 -5.87
CA SER A 704 33.86 9.66 -5.35
C SER A 704 33.00 8.96 -6.39
N VAL A 705 32.52 7.78 -6.07
CA VAL A 705 31.58 7.01 -6.91
C VAL A 705 30.21 7.05 -6.24
N ILE A 706 29.26 7.73 -6.86
CA ILE A 706 27.93 7.99 -6.33
C ILE A 706 26.93 7.28 -7.23
N THR A 707 26.16 6.36 -6.67
CA THR A 707 25.10 5.64 -7.39
C THR A 707 23.77 6.16 -6.92
N ASN A 708 22.91 6.57 -7.84
CA ASN A 708 21.59 7.08 -7.49
C ASN A 708 20.51 6.53 -8.43
N GLU A 709 19.42 6.06 -7.85
CA GLU A 709 18.39 5.31 -8.57
C GLU A 709 17.17 6.18 -8.90
N VAL A 710 17.21 7.51 -8.66
CA VAL A 710 16.02 8.36 -8.76
C VAL A 710 15.39 8.35 -10.16
N THR A 711 16.21 8.30 -11.20
CA THR A 711 15.79 8.29 -12.61
C THR A 711 15.21 6.96 -13.08
N HIS A 712 15.27 5.91 -12.26
CA HIS A 712 14.53 4.65 -12.48
C HIS A 712 13.02 4.82 -12.22
N SER A 713 12.64 5.76 -11.36
CA SER A 713 11.26 5.96 -10.92
C SER A 713 10.36 6.55 -12.01
N ASN A 714 9.07 6.22 -11.93
CA ASN A 714 8.00 6.81 -12.74
C ASN A 714 6.89 7.45 -11.89
N GLU A 715 7.19 7.72 -10.62
CA GLU A 715 6.25 8.33 -9.69
C GLU A 715 6.04 9.81 -10.02
N ASP A 716 4.80 10.30 -9.90
CA ASP A 716 4.49 11.71 -10.11
C ASP A 716 4.93 12.54 -8.90
N LEU A 717 6.12 13.14 -9.01
CA LEU A 717 6.67 14.08 -8.02
C LEU A 717 6.38 15.55 -8.35
N SER A 718 5.47 15.84 -9.28
CA SER A 718 5.21 17.21 -9.70
C SER A 718 4.55 18.08 -8.64
N PHE A 719 3.84 17.46 -7.69
CA PHE A 719 3.24 18.15 -6.56
C PHE A 719 4.28 18.81 -5.63
N LEU A 720 5.53 18.33 -5.65
CA LEU A 720 6.65 18.93 -4.90
C LEU A 720 7.21 20.19 -5.56
N ASN A 721 6.78 20.51 -6.80
CA ASN A 721 7.27 21.65 -7.57
C ASN A 721 8.81 21.75 -7.65
N LEU A 722 9.49 20.61 -7.75
CA LEU A 722 10.96 20.53 -7.86
C LEU A 722 11.46 21.25 -9.12
N VAL A 723 10.66 21.19 -10.19
CA VAL A 723 10.88 21.90 -11.44
C VAL A 723 9.54 22.46 -11.94
N ASP A 724 9.55 23.62 -12.59
CA ASP A 724 8.35 24.21 -13.19
C ASP A 724 7.83 23.35 -14.37
N LYS A 725 6.86 22.47 -14.09
CA LYS A 725 6.24 21.55 -15.07
C LYS A 725 5.63 22.30 -16.26
N SER A 726 5.32 23.60 -16.15
CA SER A 726 4.75 24.38 -17.26
C SER A 726 5.74 24.59 -18.41
N ARG A 727 7.06 24.61 -18.11
CA ARG A 727 8.15 24.82 -19.07
C ARG A 727 8.58 23.56 -19.82
N LEU A 728 8.18 22.39 -19.34
CA LEU A 728 8.64 21.11 -19.88
C LEU A 728 7.91 20.76 -21.18
N SER A 729 8.69 20.36 -22.19
CA SER A 729 8.24 19.92 -23.51
C SER A 729 7.46 18.61 -23.44
N TYR A 730 7.83 17.71 -22.53
CA TYR A 730 7.13 16.44 -22.28
C TYR A 730 6.47 16.47 -20.89
N LYS A 731 5.28 15.87 -20.79
CA LYS A 731 4.50 15.83 -19.54
C LYS A 731 4.56 14.49 -18.82
N GLU A 732 5.39 13.57 -19.31
CA GLU A 732 5.62 12.26 -18.70
C GLU A 732 6.44 12.38 -17.42
N GLU A 733 6.14 11.49 -16.46
CA GLU A 733 6.79 11.53 -15.15
C GLU A 733 8.28 11.17 -15.22
N ALA A 734 8.68 10.25 -16.11
CA ALA A 734 10.09 9.94 -16.34
C ALA A 734 10.90 11.16 -16.83
N TYR A 735 10.31 12.00 -17.69
CA TYR A 735 10.96 13.24 -18.15
C TYR A 735 11.09 14.26 -17.02
N TYR A 736 10.01 14.44 -16.23
CA TYR A 736 10.01 15.32 -15.08
C TYR A 736 11.06 14.90 -14.03
N ILE A 737 11.16 13.60 -13.73
CA ILE A 737 12.15 13.06 -12.79
C ILE A 737 13.57 13.28 -13.30
N ASN A 738 13.85 13.05 -14.58
CA ASN A 738 15.17 13.35 -15.17
C ASN A 738 15.51 14.85 -15.07
N CYS A 739 14.53 15.75 -15.29
CA CYS A 739 14.72 17.19 -15.08
C CYS A 739 15.05 17.52 -13.62
N ALA A 740 14.33 16.92 -12.67
CA ALA A 740 14.53 17.14 -11.24
C ALA A 740 15.89 16.62 -10.77
N ALA A 741 16.28 15.42 -11.22
CA ALA A 741 17.58 14.83 -10.92
C ALA A 741 18.73 15.73 -11.43
N LEU A 742 18.71 16.12 -12.70
CA LEU A 742 19.73 17.00 -13.28
C LEU A 742 19.75 18.39 -12.63
N SER A 743 18.61 18.90 -12.18
CA SER A 743 18.55 20.15 -11.42
C SER A 743 19.30 20.03 -10.08
N SER A 744 19.08 18.97 -9.32
CA SER A 744 19.84 18.69 -8.07
C SER A 744 21.33 18.49 -8.33
N VAL A 745 21.70 17.88 -9.47
CA VAL A 745 23.11 17.81 -9.89
C VAL A 745 23.69 19.20 -10.13
N CYS A 746 22.95 20.11 -10.77
CA CYS A 746 23.40 21.48 -11.00
C CYS A 746 23.65 22.25 -9.69
N ASP A 747 22.87 21.99 -8.64
CA ASP A 747 23.13 22.56 -7.31
C ASP A 747 24.47 22.07 -6.74
N THR A 748 24.77 20.77 -6.93
CA THR A 748 26.08 20.21 -6.58
C THR A 748 27.21 20.84 -7.37
N LEU A 749 27.07 20.99 -8.69
CA LEU A 749 28.08 21.64 -9.53
C LEU A 749 28.33 23.09 -9.09
N SER A 750 27.26 23.83 -8.77
CA SER A 750 27.35 25.20 -8.27
C SER A 750 28.11 25.25 -6.93
N TYR A 751 27.79 24.33 -6.01
CA TYR A 751 28.49 24.20 -4.73
C TYR A 751 30.00 23.93 -4.90
N LEU A 752 30.39 23.09 -5.88
CA LEU A 752 31.80 22.85 -6.21
C LEU A 752 32.50 24.11 -6.76
N LYS A 753 31.80 24.91 -7.57
CA LYS A 753 32.33 26.19 -8.10
C LYS A 753 32.53 27.21 -6.98
N GLU A 754 31.54 27.38 -6.12
CA GLU A 754 31.58 28.31 -4.98
C GLU A 754 32.72 28.00 -4.01
N ASN A 755 33.08 26.72 -3.87
CA ASN A 755 34.15 26.28 -2.98
C ASN A 755 35.53 26.15 -3.65
N GLY A 756 35.64 26.54 -4.92
CA GLY A 756 36.91 26.57 -5.65
C GLY A 756 37.49 25.20 -6.00
N VAL A 757 36.66 24.14 -6.00
CA VAL A 757 37.10 22.77 -6.33
C VAL A 757 36.62 22.28 -7.69
N TYR A 758 35.90 23.11 -8.44
CA TYR A 758 35.39 22.69 -9.75
C TYR A 758 36.52 22.43 -10.75
N ASP A 759 37.55 23.28 -10.79
CA ASP A 759 38.62 23.20 -11.81
C ASP A 759 39.52 21.98 -11.64
N ASN A 760 39.90 21.66 -10.40
CA ASN A 760 40.72 20.48 -10.09
C ASN A 760 39.89 19.19 -9.98
N THR A 761 38.61 19.19 -10.37
CA THR A 761 37.74 18.01 -10.33
C THR A 761 37.31 17.60 -11.74
N ARG A 762 37.54 16.34 -12.09
CA ARG A 762 36.93 15.68 -13.25
C ARG A 762 35.59 15.10 -12.82
N ILE A 763 34.53 15.37 -13.59
CA ILE A 763 33.16 14.94 -13.26
C ILE A 763 32.60 14.15 -14.42
N ILE A 764 32.18 12.92 -14.16
CA ILE A 764 31.56 12.01 -15.12
C ILE A 764 30.15 11.73 -14.61
N ILE A 765 29.13 12.21 -15.34
CA ILE A 765 27.73 11.86 -15.09
C ILE A 765 27.35 10.84 -16.14
N VAL A 766 26.92 9.66 -15.71
CA VAL A 766 26.72 8.52 -16.60
C VAL A 766 25.51 7.70 -16.18
N ALA A 767 24.84 7.04 -17.12
CA ALA A 767 23.87 6.00 -16.83
C ALA A 767 24.45 4.61 -17.18
N ASP A 768 23.95 3.60 -16.51
CA ASP A 768 24.20 2.20 -16.86
C ASP A 768 23.43 1.79 -18.12
N HIS A 769 22.21 2.28 -18.31
CA HIS A 769 21.40 2.08 -19.52
C HIS A 769 20.33 3.19 -19.67
N GLY A 770 19.50 3.13 -20.73
CA GLY A 770 18.41 4.10 -20.94
C GLY A 770 17.08 3.62 -20.38
N VAL A 771 15.97 4.33 -20.62
CA VAL A 771 14.68 4.02 -19.98
C VAL A 771 13.91 2.93 -20.71
N GLY A 772 14.00 2.86 -22.04
CA GLY A 772 13.39 1.77 -22.83
C GLY A 772 11.88 1.89 -23.06
N TYR A 773 11.32 3.11 -23.08
CA TYR A 773 9.90 3.33 -23.40
C TYR A 773 9.58 3.16 -24.89
N GLY A 774 10.60 3.12 -25.75
CA GLY A 774 10.43 3.01 -27.19
C GLY A 774 9.77 4.26 -27.81
N SER A 775 9.28 4.12 -29.04
CA SER A 775 8.87 5.24 -29.91
C SER A 775 7.65 6.07 -29.51
N THR A 776 7.07 5.81 -28.34
CA THR A 776 5.79 6.42 -27.95
C THR A 776 5.89 7.90 -27.61
N THR A 777 7.09 8.37 -27.25
CA THR A 777 7.27 9.69 -26.63
C THR A 777 8.48 10.45 -27.15
N ASN A 778 9.40 9.74 -27.84
CA ASN A 778 10.70 10.27 -28.22
C ASN A 778 10.87 10.39 -29.74
N LYS A 779 11.22 11.60 -30.22
CA LYS A 779 11.42 11.89 -31.64
C LYS A 779 12.64 11.22 -32.27
N TYR A 780 13.62 10.80 -31.46
CA TYR A 780 14.87 10.19 -31.95
C TYR A 780 14.74 8.67 -32.17
N TYR A 781 13.74 8.04 -31.55
CA TYR A 781 13.51 6.60 -31.63
C TYR A 781 12.14 6.33 -32.24
N THR A 782 12.09 5.74 -33.43
CA THR A 782 10.84 5.41 -34.14
C THR A 782 10.58 3.91 -34.05
N LYS A 783 9.40 3.41 -34.44
CA LYS A 783 9.17 1.95 -34.53
C LYS A 783 10.16 1.23 -35.48
N LYS A 784 10.92 1.97 -36.30
CA LYS A 784 11.99 1.43 -37.17
C LYS A 784 13.34 1.30 -36.46
N THR A 785 13.53 1.87 -35.28
CA THR A 785 14.75 1.80 -34.47
C THR A 785 14.59 0.79 -33.34
N GLN A 786 14.21 -0.45 -33.71
CA GLN A 786 14.17 -1.60 -32.80
C GLN A 786 15.15 -2.65 -33.28
N VAL A 787 15.86 -3.28 -32.35
CA VAL A 787 16.77 -4.40 -32.61
C VAL A 787 16.10 -5.66 -32.13
N ALA A 788 15.64 -6.51 -33.06
CA ALA A 788 14.86 -7.73 -32.74
C ALA A 788 13.65 -7.49 -31.80
N GLY A 789 12.96 -6.35 -31.95
CA GLY A 789 11.83 -5.96 -31.10
C GLY A 789 12.22 -5.29 -29.77
N TYR A 790 13.51 -5.16 -29.49
CA TYR A 790 14.06 -4.43 -28.35
C TYR A 790 14.20 -2.94 -28.68
N ALA A 791 13.86 -2.08 -27.74
CA ALA A 791 13.90 -0.63 -27.92
C ALA A 791 15.35 -0.13 -27.80
N MET A 792 15.88 0.51 -28.85
CA MET A 792 17.29 0.95 -28.89
C MET A 792 17.62 2.02 -27.83
N ASP A 793 16.65 2.82 -27.42
CA ASP A 793 16.76 3.80 -26.32
C ASP A 793 17.15 3.12 -25.01
N HIS A 794 16.67 1.89 -24.78
CA HIS A 794 17.04 1.12 -23.59
C HIS A 794 18.55 0.85 -23.50
N LEU A 795 19.28 0.87 -24.62
CA LEU A 795 20.73 0.69 -24.70
C LEU A 795 21.50 2.01 -24.82
N ASN A 796 20.86 3.18 -24.76
CA ASN A 796 21.50 4.49 -24.92
C ASN A 796 21.57 5.26 -23.60
N PRO A 797 22.59 5.00 -22.77
CA PRO A 797 22.77 5.70 -21.51
C PRO A 797 23.22 7.15 -21.71
N LEU A 798 22.84 8.04 -20.77
CA LEU A 798 23.44 9.36 -20.64
C LEU A 798 24.96 9.25 -20.40
N LEU A 799 25.76 10.10 -21.07
CA LEU A 799 27.19 10.28 -20.78
C LEU A 799 27.60 11.74 -20.95
N LEU A 800 28.03 12.34 -19.84
CA LEU A 800 28.52 13.72 -19.74
C LEU A 800 29.88 13.71 -19.04
N VAL A 801 30.87 14.38 -19.61
CA VAL A 801 32.23 14.44 -19.05
C VAL A 801 32.70 15.88 -18.98
N LYS A 802 33.08 16.33 -17.79
CA LYS A 802 33.83 17.56 -17.56
C LYS A 802 35.25 17.21 -17.14
N ASP A 803 36.22 17.70 -17.88
CA ASP A 803 37.64 17.47 -17.59
C ASP A 803 38.24 18.58 -16.70
N PHE A 804 39.45 18.35 -16.18
CA PHE A 804 40.18 19.32 -15.37
C PHE A 804 40.36 20.65 -16.11
N ASN A 805 40.16 21.76 -15.39
CA ASN A 805 40.27 23.14 -15.89
C ASN A 805 39.37 23.48 -17.10
N SER A 806 38.42 22.61 -17.47
CA SER A 806 37.47 22.88 -18.55
C SER A 806 36.39 23.86 -18.10
N ARG A 807 36.23 24.96 -18.85
CA ARG A 807 35.29 26.07 -18.59
C ARG A 807 34.53 26.53 -19.83
N GLU A 808 34.68 25.82 -20.95
CA GLU A 808 33.97 26.17 -22.18
C GLU A 808 32.47 25.95 -22.03
N HIS A 809 31.64 26.54 -22.89
CA HIS A 809 30.21 26.20 -22.91
C HIS A 809 30.00 24.71 -23.22
N LEU A 810 28.92 24.12 -22.68
CA LEU A 810 28.52 22.73 -22.92
C LEU A 810 28.63 22.38 -24.42
N LYS A 811 29.42 21.34 -24.73
CA LYS A 811 29.61 20.84 -26.09
C LYS A 811 28.87 19.52 -26.28
N THR A 812 28.56 19.20 -27.53
CA THR A 812 28.04 17.89 -27.92
C THR A 812 29.03 17.24 -28.88
N ASP A 813 29.43 16.00 -28.60
CA ASP A 813 30.35 15.22 -29.42
C ASP A 813 29.71 13.86 -29.75
N SER A 814 29.51 13.60 -31.04
CA SER A 814 28.85 12.37 -31.53
C SER A 814 29.83 11.21 -31.78
N THR A 815 31.07 11.31 -31.27
CA THR A 815 32.02 10.20 -31.25
C THR A 815 31.39 8.96 -30.64
N PHE A 816 31.66 7.79 -31.24
CA PHE A 816 31.15 6.52 -30.72
C PHE A 816 31.76 6.21 -29.36
N MET A 817 30.92 6.15 -28.34
CA MET A 817 31.29 5.88 -26.95
C MET A 817 30.56 4.66 -26.42
N THR A 818 31.09 4.06 -25.37
CA THR A 818 30.37 3.09 -24.55
C THR A 818 30.41 3.52 -23.09
N ASN A 819 29.48 3.02 -22.26
CA ASN A 819 29.63 3.22 -20.81
C ASN A 819 30.89 2.53 -20.25
N ALA A 820 31.45 1.53 -20.95
CA ALA A 820 32.76 0.93 -20.63
C ALA A 820 33.97 1.82 -20.93
N ASP A 821 33.78 2.98 -21.56
CA ASP A 821 34.85 3.96 -21.70
C ASP A 821 35.13 4.70 -20.38
N VAL A 822 34.16 4.77 -19.45
CA VAL A 822 34.24 5.53 -18.19
C VAL A 822 35.55 5.30 -17.41
N PRO A 823 36.03 4.06 -17.20
CA PRO A 823 37.27 3.85 -16.47
C PRO A 823 38.49 4.48 -17.14
N SER A 824 38.58 4.38 -18.46
CA SER A 824 39.66 5.02 -19.22
C SER A 824 39.58 6.55 -19.18
N ILE A 825 38.37 7.12 -19.15
CA ILE A 825 38.14 8.57 -18.99
C ILE A 825 38.58 9.02 -17.59
N ALA A 826 38.19 8.27 -16.57
CA ALA A 826 38.47 8.60 -15.19
C ALA A 826 39.98 8.65 -14.92
N LEU A 827 40.75 7.72 -15.50
CA LEU A 827 42.18 7.54 -15.26
C LEU A 827 43.10 8.43 -16.11
N GLU A 828 42.58 9.07 -17.15
CA GLU A 828 43.37 9.85 -18.12
C GLU A 828 44.16 11.00 -17.45
N GLY A 829 45.49 11.00 -17.57
CA GLY A 829 46.34 11.99 -16.92
C GLY A 829 46.46 11.83 -15.40
N ILE A 830 45.95 10.73 -14.84
CA ILE A 830 46.12 10.33 -13.42
C ILE A 830 46.98 9.07 -13.33
N ALA A 831 46.65 8.04 -14.13
CA ALA A 831 47.36 6.76 -14.15
C ALA A 831 47.35 6.16 -15.58
N ASP A 832 48.17 6.69 -16.48
CA ASP A 832 48.15 6.34 -17.91
C ASP A 832 48.55 4.89 -18.22
N ASN A 833 49.32 4.25 -17.32
CA ASN A 833 49.72 2.84 -17.41
C ASN A 833 48.96 1.95 -16.41
N ALA A 834 47.76 2.35 -16.02
CA ALA A 834 46.94 1.59 -15.08
C ALA A 834 46.65 0.17 -15.60
N VAL A 835 46.71 -0.80 -14.70
CA VAL A 835 46.30 -2.18 -14.95
C VAL A 835 45.15 -2.56 -14.04
N ASN A 836 44.21 -3.35 -14.54
CA ASN A 836 43.13 -3.89 -13.74
C ASN A 836 43.73 -4.83 -12.66
N PRO A 837 43.49 -4.57 -11.37
CA PRO A 837 44.14 -5.29 -10.28
C PRO A 837 43.61 -6.72 -10.06
N PHE A 838 42.62 -7.15 -10.84
CA PHE A 838 42.07 -8.51 -10.82
C PHE A 838 42.50 -9.36 -12.02
N THR A 839 42.68 -8.74 -13.19
CA THR A 839 43.00 -9.44 -14.45
C THR A 839 44.42 -9.17 -14.96
N GLY A 840 45.06 -8.09 -14.50
CA GLY A 840 46.36 -7.61 -14.95
C GLY A 840 46.37 -6.93 -16.31
N LYS A 841 45.21 -6.74 -16.97
CA LYS A 841 45.17 -6.11 -18.31
C LYS A 841 45.20 -4.57 -18.22
N PRO A 842 45.74 -3.87 -19.23
CA PRO A 842 45.75 -2.41 -19.25
C PRO A 842 44.34 -1.81 -19.27
N VAL A 843 44.15 -0.70 -18.56
CA VAL A 843 42.91 0.09 -18.55
C VAL A 843 43.24 1.50 -19.06
N ASN A 844 43.15 1.70 -20.37
CA ASN A 844 43.48 2.99 -21.00
C ASN A 844 42.69 3.22 -22.30
N ARG A 845 42.81 4.43 -22.86
CA ARG A 845 42.12 4.86 -24.08
C ARG A 845 42.48 4.03 -25.31
N GLN A 846 43.68 3.47 -25.38
CA GLN A 846 44.10 2.62 -26.49
C GLN A 846 43.28 1.33 -26.53
N VAL A 847 43.12 0.67 -25.37
CA VAL A 847 42.27 -0.53 -25.25
C VAL A 847 40.84 -0.21 -25.66
N SER A 848 40.27 0.88 -25.18
CA SER A 848 38.94 1.33 -25.59
C SER A 848 38.82 1.54 -27.10
N ALA A 849 39.82 2.16 -27.72
CA ALA A 849 39.84 2.39 -29.16
C ALA A 849 39.95 1.08 -29.96
N GLU A 850 40.75 0.13 -29.49
CA GLU A 850 40.91 -1.19 -30.11
C GLU A 850 39.63 -2.03 -30.03
N GLU A 851 38.95 -2.03 -28.88
CA GLU A 851 37.66 -2.72 -28.72
C GLU A 851 36.57 -2.10 -29.61
N LYS A 852 36.48 -0.77 -29.65
CA LYS A 852 35.51 -0.08 -30.52
C LYS A 852 35.78 -0.28 -32.01
N LYS A 853 37.05 -0.43 -32.43
CA LYS A 853 37.41 -0.77 -33.83
C LYS A 853 36.89 -2.15 -34.26
N LYS A 854 36.84 -3.12 -33.34
CA LYS A 854 36.32 -4.47 -33.59
C LYS A 854 34.78 -4.51 -33.66
N GLY A 855 34.12 -3.46 -33.18
CA GLY A 855 32.69 -3.44 -32.90
C GLY A 855 32.41 -4.15 -31.56
N VAL A 856 31.60 -3.53 -30.71
CA VAL A 856 31.34 -4.01 -29.35
C VAL A 856 30.18 -4.99 -29.34
N LEU A 857 30.26 -6.03 -28.51
CA LEU A 857 29.23 -7.06 -28.42
C LEU A 857 28.26 -6.72 -27.28
N VAL A 858 27.00 -6.46 -27.63
CA VAL A 858 25.91 -6.04 -26.75
C VAL A 858 24.86 -7.15 -26.69
N THR A 859 24.18 -7.30 -25.55
CA THR A 859 23.07 -8.25 -25.40
C THR A 859 21.76 -7.55 -25.07
N VAL A 860 20.66 -7.98 -25.69
CA VAL A 860 19.28 -7.50 -25.43
C VAL A 860 18.49 -8.48 -24.54
N ASP A 861 19.17 -9.37 -23.84
CA ASP A 861 18.54 -10.35 -22.96
C ASP A 861 17.89 -9.70 -21.72
N ASN A 862 16.88 -10.36 -21.17
CA ASN A 862 16.00 -9.85 -20.11
C ASN A 862 16.38 -10.40 -18.72
N ILE A 863 17.66 -10.67 -18.49
CA ILE A 863 18.18 -11.06 -17.18
C ILE A 863 18.47 -9.77 -16.38
N PHE A 864 17.53 -9.43 -15.49
CA PHE A 864 17.60 -8.21 -14.69
C PHE A 864 17.79 -8.47 -13.18
N MET A 865 17.71 -9.73 -12.72
CA MET A 865 17.94 -10.10 -11.31
C MET A 865 18.96 -11.24 -11.17
N PRO A 866 19.74 -11.28 -10.08
CA PRO A 866 20.75 -12.32 -9.85
C PRO A 866 20.23 -13.77 -9.95
N HIS A 867 18.96 -14.01 -9.57
CA HIS A 867 18.37 -15.34 -9.59
C HIS A 867 17.78 -15.76 -10.95
N HIS A 868 17.77 -14.86 -11.96
CA HIS A 868 17.36 -15.20 -13.32
C HIS A 868 18.43 -16.00 -14.05
N SER A 869 19.70 -15.91 -13.63
CA SER A 869 20.73 -16.80 -14.14
C SER A 869 20.66 -18.16 -13.46
N SER A 870 20.53 -19.21 -14.26
CA SER A 870 20.61 -20.61 -13.79
C SER A 870 22.04 -21.02 -13.42
N SER A 871 23.05 -20.26 -13.88
CA SER A 871 24.47 -20.50 -13.63
C SER A 871 25.01 -19.54 -12.57
N LYS A 872 25.86 -20.05 -11.68
CA LYS A 872 26.54 -19.24 -10.66
C LYS A 872 27.72 -18.44 -11.20
N ASN A 873 28.20 -18.79 -12.38
CA ASN A 873 29.47 -18.31 -12.93
C ASN A 873 29.30 -17.57 -14.26
N THR A 874 28.20 -17.77 -14.99
CA THR A 874 27.97 -17.17 -16.31
C THR A 874 26.52 -16.71 -16.44
N PHE A 875 26.26 -15.71 -17.25
CA PHE A 875 24.90 -15.32 -17.64
C PHE A 875 24.36 -16.28 -18.70
N THR A 876 23.16 -16.82 -18.47
CA THR A 876 22.47 -17.71 -19.42
C THR A 876 21.75 -16.92 -20.52
N VAL A 877 22.52 -16.23 -21.38
CA VAL A 877 22.00 -15.37 -22.46
C VAL A 877 21.59 -16.20 -23.68
N SER A 878 20.43 -15.89 -24.28
CA SER A 878 19.98 -16.55 -25.51
C SER A 878 20.91 -16.27 -26.70
N LYS A 879 21.11 -17.26 -27.59
CA LYS A 879 21.98 -17.14 -28.77
C LYS A 879 21.51 -16.04 -29.73
N ASP A 880 20.21 -15.76 -29.77
CA ASP A 880 19.62 -14.75 -30.64
C ASP A 880 19.65 -13.33 -30.04
N SER A 881 20.09 -13.18 -28.79
CA SER A 881 20.11 -11.90 -28.06
C SER A 881 21.39 -11.09 -28.24
N TRP A 882 22.38 -11.56 -29.00
CA TRP A 882 23.67 -10.90 -29.16
C TRP A 882 23.74 -10.06 -30.44
N PHE A 883 24.26 -8.84 -30.30
CA PHE A 883 24.41 -7.87 -31.39
C PHE A 883 25.78 -7.22 -31.34
N ARG A 884 26.45 -7.16 -32.47
CA ARG A 884 27.65 -6.34 -32.64
C ARG A 884 27.25 -4.95 -33.10
N VAL A 885 27.75 -3.93 -32.39
CA VAL A 885 27.47 -2.52 -32.65
C VAL A 885 28.77 -1.81 -33.02
N LYS A 886 28.72 -0.99 -34.07
CA LYS A 886 29.88 -0.24 -34.57
C LYS A 886 29.50 1.21 -34.90
N GLU A 887 30.34 2.18 -34.55
CA GLU A 887 30.16 3.59 -34.97
C GLU A 887 28.86 4.26 -34.51
N ASN A 888 27.89 4.53 -35.39
CA ASN A 888 26.70 5.32 -35.05
C ASN A 888 25.55 4.42 -34.60
N ILE A 889 25.17 4.48 -33.33
CA ILE A 889 24.15 3.61 -32.73
C ILE A 889 22.74 3.88 -33.28
N PHE A 890 22.51 5.07 -33.84
CA PHE A 890 21.22 5.48 -34.39
C PHE A 890 21.00 4.98 -35.83
N ASP A 891 22.03 4.41 -36.45
CA ASP A 891 21.94 3.78 -37.76
C ASP A 891 21.76 2.27 -37.58
N SER A 892 20.65 1.72 -38.09
CA SER A 892 20.36 0.29 -37.98
C SER A 892 21.37 -0.59 -38.69
N ASP A 893 22.05 -0.09 -39.73
CA ASP A 893 23.03 -0.86 -40.50
C ASP A 893 24.30 -1.15 -39.70
N ASN A 894 24.51 -0.40 -38.61
CA ASN A 894 25.61 -0.59 -37.67
C ASN A 894 25.34 -1.68 -36.62
N TRP A 895 24.17 -2.31 -36.64
CA TRP A 895 23.77 -3.39 -35.74
C TRP A 895 23.73 -4.72 -36.50
N THR A 896 24.65 -5.61 -36.17
CA THR A 896 24.70 -6.95 -36.78
C THR A 896 24.37 -8.01 -35.72
N GLN A 897 23.35 -8.83 -35.94
CA GLN A 897 23.05 -9.95 -35.06
C GLN A 897 24.18 -10.99 -35.14
N GLU A 898 24.71 -11.41 -34.01
CA GLU A 898 25.72 -12.48 -33.95
C GLU A 898 25.17 -13.68 -33.20
N GLN A 899 25.36 -14.87 -33.77
CA GLN A 899 25.14 -16.11 -33.03
C GLN A 899 26.37 -16.39 -32.18
N ALA A 900 26.23 -16.37 -30.86
CA ALA A 900 27.31 -16.72 -29.94
C ALA A 900 27.85 -18.14 -30.27
N LYS A 901 29.17 -18.26 -30.44
CA LYS A 901 29.85 -19.57 -30.50
C LYS A 901 29.95 -20.14 -29.09
N GLU A 902 29.66 -21.44 -28.96
CA GLU A 902 29.67 -22.20 -27.70
C GLU A 902 30.99 -22.15 -26.94
#